data_AF-A0A420SU97-F1
#
_entry.id   AF-A0A420SU97-F1
#
_cell.length_a   1.000
_cell.length_b   1.000
_cell.length_c   1.000
_cell.angle_alpha   90.00
_cell.angle_beta   90.00
_cell.angle_gamma   90.00
#
_symmetry.space_group_name_H-M   'P 1'
#
loop_
_entity.id
_entity.type
_entity.pdbx_description
1 polymer ?
#
loop_
_entity_poly.entity_id
_entity_poly.type
_entity_poly.pdbx_seq_one_letter_code
_entity_poly.pdbx_strand_id
1 'polypeptide(L)'
;MSAVVDTDILIVGAGPAGAALASFMGQNECLRDINLEDEVLRLAIREPFILSSRFAKSLIGEEYGRLSAWEENPTSLRHLEPLLLRYASHNGFNVRFSTEILKVESISSHTTEPAYTCTVYDHILKQEFKIRTKYLFGADGARSEIARQFDFQFLTQNPGPKACNVLFRADLANHLAESRLCGLHWIIQPDRTLFPGVVAHLRAVRPWNEWVLVAFGGQGNNPFEGLTTQSQELVDLIRQLVGDNSLDVEILTLDAWTVRESVAASYSKDDRTLFLLGDAAHRHPPTFGLGSNTCIQDAYNLAWKVAYVSKGWAGPGLLSSYSQERQPVGADLVRESNNQIRKNAELFRVFGMMAPSAEGMDLVDQLSHATPEGSTRRADLYKAFEEKKQEFESLGLAQNHFYASKAVYLDDEPNPRPVLQGDPVVQVQISTYPGSRLPHAWIDKPNRLDTISTLDLAGKGSFCLLVGVDGSAWRSAADAIKTATDIPIKVFGIGPGQEYIDVYRRWYEKRGVGDSGCVLVRPDRPVVRVGPREVDISDIAAAKEIHRVKDGYRKAPFYQNLVPNTNNLFNTLDVEFHRHHRRLLSSPLSESSLKSVEPTVDAYVKMAIGSMKREMDERGAADVAKFWLFMATDIIVDLSFGESFGILKHGKKNQYIEDLEGLAAKGSIRSTFPTLISFATKLPLPVFKETAAAAQRIRDYSAEAVARYKTNFANNPAAAKPTLFRKLFEAGEAGLSNDEIRAEAQAYIVAGSDTTATTLTYLIYSVCSHDDVRQKLVTELMELPDDFGHNDLRELPHLNNIIDETLRLYAAVPSALPRVVPAGGAHLAGYFIPGETVVSTQAWTLHRDPHVFPDPEVWDPSRWEKGSKMMHDAVMPFGGGSRGM
;
A
#
# COMPACT_ATOMS: atom_id res chain seq x y z
N MET A 1 -52.02 -4.05 -26.07
CA MET A 1 -51.11 -4.14 -24.90
C MET A 1 -49.88 -3.33 -25.25
N SER A 2 -49.50 -2.32 -24.46
CA SER A 2 -48.24 -1.60 -24.67
C SER A 2 -47.09 -2.60 -24.56
N ALA A 3 -46.19 -2.64 -25.55
CA ALA A 3 -45.01 -3.50 -25.48
C ALA A 3 -44.20 -3.15 -24.21
N VAL A 4 -43.95 -4.15 -23.37
CA VAL A 4 -43.10 -4.03 -22.19
C VAL A 4 -41.80 -4.75 -22.49
N VAL A 5 -40.67 -4.06 -22.37
CA VAL A 5 -39.34 -4.62 -22.53
C VAL A 5 -38.75 -4.88 -21.14
N ASP A 6 -38.19 -6.06 -20.92
CA ASP A 6 -37.49 -6.40 -19.68
C ASP A 6 -35.98 -6.31 -19.90
N THR A 7 -35.28 -5.70 -18.94
CA THR A 7 -33.81 -5.67 -18.87
C THR A 7 -33.39 -5.69 -17.41
N ASP A 8 -32.24 -6.26 -17.08
CA ASP A 8 -31.72 -6.15 -15.71
C ASP A 8 -31.16 -4.76 -15.42
N ILE A 9 -30.61 -4.11 -16.44
CA ILE A 9 -29.87 -2.85 -16.34
C ILE A 9 -30.46 -1.86 -17.34
N LEU A 10 -30.86 -0.69 -16.85
CA LEU A 10 -31.22 0.46 -17.67
C LEU A 10 -30.34 1.64 -17.31
N ILE A 11 -29.62 2.15 -18.31
CA ILE A 11 -28.79 3.35 -18.21
C ILE A 11 -29.50 4.46 -18.98
N VAL A 12 -29.84 5.54 -18.30
CA VAL A 12 -30.46 6.72 -18.90
C VAL A 12 -29.36 7.74 -19.17
N GLY A 13 -29.06 7.96 -20.45
CA GLY A 13 -27.99 8.84 -20.91
C GLY A 13 -26.82 8.08 -21.54
N ALA A 14 -26.30 8.62 -22.64
CA ALA A 14 -25.23 8.01 -23.45
C ALA A 14 -23.96 8.87 -23.51
N GLY A 15 -23.85 9.89 -22.66
CA GLY A 15 -22.62 10.68 -22.48
C GLY A 15 -21.51 9.87 -21.79
N PRO A 16 -20.39 10.49 -21.38
CA PRO A 16 -19.21 9.76 -20.94
C PRO A 16 -19.48 8.81 -19.77
N ALA A 17 -20.29 9.21 -18.77
CA ALA A 17 -20.68 8.33 -17.67
C ALA A 17 -21.50 7.12 -18.14
N GLY A 18 -22.54 7.34 -18.95
CA GLY A 18 -23.45 6.28 -19.41
C GLY A 18 -22.79 5.32 -20.39
N ALA A 19 -22.04 5.86 -21.36
CA ALA A 19 -21.25 5.07 -22.30
C ALA A 19 -20.15 4.27 -21.59
N ALA A 20 -19.49 4.86 -20.60
CA ALA A 20 -18.48 4.16 -19.81
C ALA A 20 -19.07 3.09 -18.90
N LEU A 21 -20.26 3.30 -18.33
CA LEU A 21 -20.95 2.29 -17.54
C LEU A 21 -21.40 1.11 -18.42
N ALA A 22 -21.92 1.39 -19.61
CA ALA A 22 -22.24 0.38 -20.62
C ALA A 22 -20.98 -0.37 -21.12
N SER A 23 -19.80 0.26 -21.02
CA SER A 23 -18.50 -0.29 -21.42
C SER A 23 -17.65 -0.82 -20.26
N PHE A 24 -18.09 -0.66 -19.00
CA PHE A 24 -17.35 -0.95 -17.75
C PHE A 24 -16.00 -0.19 -17.55
N MET A 25 -15.95 1.17 -17.51
CA MET A 25 -14.69 1.92 -17.82
C MET A 25 -14.39 3.26 -17.13
N GLY A 26 -13.08 3.72 -17.09
CA GLY A 26 -12.57 5.13 -17.06
C GLY A 26 -11.10 5.66 -16.86
N GLN A 27 -10.70 6.82 -17.43
CA GLN A 27 -9.30 7.36 -17.49
C GLN A 27 -8.35 6.50 -18.37
N ASN A 28 -7.20 7.01 -18.88
CA ASN A 28 -6.29 6.21 -19.75
C ASN A 28 -5.98 4.84 -19.14
N GLU A 29 -5.76 4.77 -17.83
CA GLU A 29 -5.55 3.52 -17.13
C GLU A 29 -6.73 2.55 -17.20
N CYS A 30 -7.97 2.99 -17.06
CA CYS A 30 -9.06 2.05 -17.20
C CYS A 30 -9.44 1.86 -18.66
N LEU A 31 -9.30 2.83 -19.57
CA LEU A 31 -9.39 2.59 -21.03
C LEU A 31 -8.38 1.51 -21.47
N ARG A 32 -7.18 1.50 -20.90
CA ARG A 32 -6.19 0.43 -21.03
C ARG A 32 -6.66 -0.90 -20.41
N ASP A 33 -7.47 -0.86 -19.35
CA ASP A 33 -8.10 -2.06 -18.78
C ASP A 33 -9.05 -2.79 -19.75
N ILE A 34 -9.61 -2.15 -20.77
CA ILE A 34 -10.34 -2.87 -21.85
C ILE A 34 -9.67 -2.78 -23.21
N ASN A 35 -8.39 -2.40 -23.24
CA ASN A 35 -7.59 -2.33 -24.46
C ASN A 35 -8.12 -1.29 -25.48
N LEU A 36 -8.67 -0.17 -25.01
CA LEU A 36 -9.05 0.96 -25.85
C LEU A 36 -8.00 2.09 -25.89
N GLU A 37 -6.97 2.06 -25.04
CA GLU A 37 -5.95 3.10 -24.93
C GLU A 37 -5.32 3.43 -26.29
N ASP A 38 -4.84 2.45 -27.05
CA ASP A 38 -4.20 2.69 -28.35
C ASP A 38 -5.13 3.35 -29.38
N GLU A 39 -6.42 3.01 -29.38
CA GLU A 39 -7.38 3.64 -30.28
C GLU A 39 -7.71 5.06 -29.85
N VAL A 40 -7.86 5.28 -28.55
CA VAL A 40 -8.04 6.61 -27.96
C VAL A 40 -6.84 7.50 -28.27
N LEU A 41 -5.63 6.98 -28.06
CA LEU A 41 -4.37 7.66 -28.32
C LEU A 41 -4.20 8.00 -29.81
N ARG A 42 -4.69 7.16 -30.74
CA ARG A 42 -4.69 7.46 -32.18
C ARG A 42 -5.62 8.62 -32.55
N LEU A 43 -6.72 8.80 -31.82
CA LEU A 43 -7.71 9.85 -32.08
C LEU A 43 -7.40 11.16 -31.33
N ALA A 44 -6.59 11.10 -30.28
CA ALA A 44 -6.25 12.24 -29.43
C ALA A 44 -5.46 13.35 -30.16
N ILE A 45 -5.53 14.58 -29.62
CA ILE A 45 -4.50 15.62 -29.86
C ILE A 45 -3.37 15.36 -28.87
N ARG A 46 -2.12 15.43 -29.35
CA ARG A 46 -0.91 15.20 -28.56
C ARG A 46 0.05 16.38 -28.66
N GLU A 47 1.20 16.26 -28.00
CA GLU A 47 2.30 17.20 -28.11
C GLU A 47 2.61 17.59 -29.56
N PRO A 48 3.01 18.86 -29.79
CA PRO A 48 3.19 19.91 -28.78
C PRO A 48 1.91 20.70 -28.44
N PHE A 49 0.75 20.36 -29.02
CA PHE A 49 -0.49 21.14 -28.93
C PHE A 49 -1.12 21.29 -27.55
N ILE A 50 -0.63 20.60 -26.53
CA ILE A 50 -1.28 20.51 -25.22
C ILE A 50 -0.28 20.49 -24.08
N LEU A 51 0.89 21.11 -24.26
CA LEU A 51 1.92 21.24 -23.21
C LEU A 51 1.89 22.59 -22.49
N SER A 52 0.97 23.48 -22.85
CA SER A 52 0.92 24.81 -22.26
C SER A 52 -0.42 25.50 -22.39
N SER A 53 -0.62 26.53 -21.58
CA SER A 53 -1.66 27.55 -21.70
C SER A 53 -1.00 28.91 -21.87
N ARG A 54 -1.33 29.66 -22.91
CA ARG A 54 -0.73 30.97 -23.21
C ARG A 54 -1.70 32.11 -23.05
N PHE A 55 -1.17 33.27 -22.67
CA PHE A 55 -1.91 34.53 -22.47
C PHE A 55 -1.34 35.57 -23.43
N ALA A 56 -2.16 35.99 -24.39
CA ALA A 56 -1.70 36.81 -25.51
C ALA A 56 -2.73 37.86 -25.91
N LYS A 57 -2.29 38.93 -26.57
CA LYS A 57 -3.18 39.99 -27.09
C LYS A 57 -4.16 39.48 -28.14
N SER A 58 -3.73 38.54 -28.96
CA SER A 58 -4.54 37.79 -29.94
C SER A 58 -3.85 36.46 -30.23
N LEU A 59 -4.47 35.57 -30.99
CA LEU A 59 -3.87 34.28 -31.33
C LEU A 59 -2.49 34.46 -31.99
N ILE A 60 -2.35 35.45 -32.87
CA ILE A 60 -1.08 35.76 -33.56
C ILE A 60 -0.31 36.96 -33.00
N GLY A 61 -0.83 37.60 -31.96
CA GLY A 61 -0.27 38.80 -31.35
C GLY A 61 0.84 38.54 -30.33
N GLU A 62 1.21 39.61 -29.61
CA GLU A 62 2.15 39.59 -28.50
C GLU A 62 1.70 38.63 -27.39
N GLU A 63 2.65 37.90 -26.81
CA GLU A 63 2.43 36.98 -25.71
C GLU A 63 2.92 37.61 -24.41
N TYR A 64 2.02 37.72 -23.42
CA TYR A 64 2.32 38.27 -22.10
C TYR A 64 2.88 37.22 -21.14
N GLY A 65 2.59 35.95 -21.40
CA GLY A 65 3.10 34.85 -20.61
C GLY A 65 2.55 33.50 -21.04
N ARG A 66 3.20 32.45 -20.53
CA ARG A 66 2.86 31.05 -20.79
C ARG A 66 3.09 30.24 -19.55
N LEU A 67 2.15 29.35 -19.28
CA LEU A 67 2.26 28.35 -18.22
C LEU A 67 2.42 27.00 -18.88
N SER A 68 3.42 26.24 -18.41
CA SER A 68 3.49 24.83 -18.77
C SER A 68 2.28 24.10 -18.20
N ALA A 69 1.77 23.13 -18.94
CA ALA A 69 0.56 22.43 -18.57
C ALA A 69 0.62 20.96 -18.98
N TRP A 70 0.18 20.09 -18.06
CA TRP A 70 -0.06 18.68 -18.33
C TRP A 70 1.19 17.87 -18.78
N GLU A 71 2.39 18.28 -18.33
CA GLU A 71 3.70 17.72 -18.74
C GLU A 71 3.83 16.20 -18.50
N GLU A 72 3.17 15.64 -17.48
CA GLU A 72 3.33 14.21 -17.16
C GLU A 72 2.51 13.26 -18.04
N ASN A 73 1.46 13.73 -18.72
CA ASN A 73 0.68 12.91 -19.66
C ASN A 73 -0.21 13.75 -20.60
N PRO A 74 0.38 14.50 -21.54
CA PRO A 74 -0.36 15.42 -22.38
C PRO A 74 -1.12 14.64 -23.45
N THR A 75 -2.39 14.33 -23.17
CA THR A 75 -3.34 13.81 -24.17
C THR A 75 -4.70 14.47 -24.04
N SER A 76 -5.24 14.99 -25.15
CA SER A 76 -6.61 15.51 -25.22
C SER A 76 -7.46 14.57 -26.07
N LEU A 77 -8.45 13.93 -25.43
CA LEU A 77 -9.21 12.85 -26.04
C LEU A 77 -10.29 13.39 -26.97
N ARG A 78 -10.39 12.79 -28.17
CA ARG A 78 -11.45 13.05 -29.15
C ARG A 78 -12.27 11.79 -29.37
N HIS A 79 -13.57 11.97 -29.64
CA HIS A 79 -14.49 10.90 -30.01
C HIS A 79 -14.58 9.74 -29.01
N LEU A 80 -14.40 10.02 -27.72
CA LEU A 80 -14.45 9.01 -26.66
C LEU A 80 -15.83 8.33 -26.56
N GLU A 81 -16.90 9.12 -26.66
CA GLU A 81 -18.28 8.61 -26.58
C GLU A 81 -18.60 7.58 -27.69
N PRO A 82 -18.41 7.87 -28.99
CA PRO A 82 -18.59 6.87 -30.05
C PRO A 82 -17.78 5.60 -29.84
N LEU A 83 -16.54 5.73 -29.34
CA LEU A 83 -15.66 4.59 -29.11
C LEU A 83 -16.20 3.67 -28.00
N LEU A 84 -16.58 4.26 -26.87
CA LEU A 84 -17.18 3.54 -25.75
C LEU A 84 -18.50 2.89 -26.18
N LEU A 85 -19.39 3.61 -26.84
CA LEU A 85 -20.68 3.07 -27.29
C LEU A 85 -20.52 1.92 -28.28
N ARG A 86 -19.54 2.03 -29.19
CA ARG A 86 -19.19 0.93 -30.12
C ARG A 86 -18.68 -0.28 -29.36
N TYR A 87 -17.81 -0.08 -28.37
CA TYR A 87 -17.31 -1.15 -27.50
C TYR A 87 -18.46 -1.82 -26.72
N ALA A 88 -19.33 -1.05 -26.07
CA ALA A 88 -20.49 -1.55 -25.36
C ALA A 88 -21.42 -2.38 -26.26
N SER A 89 -21.71 -1.86 -27.46
CA SER A 89 -22.58 -2.54 -28.43
C SER A 89 -21.96 -3.88 -28.91
N HIS A 90 -20.66 -3.91 -29.20
CA HIS A 90 -19.95 -5.14 -29.56
C HIS A 90 -19.86 -6.15 -28.41
N ASN A 91 -20.01 -5.69 -27.16
CA ASN A 91 -20.00 -6.53 -25.97
C ASN A 91 -21.42 -6.81 -25.42
N GLY A 92 -22.45 -6.68 -26.27
CA GLY A 92 -23.81 -7.16 -25.97
C GLY A 92 -24.71 -6.17 -25.25
N PHE A 93 -24.32 -4.89 -25.12
CA PHE A 93 -25.19 -3.85 -24.56
C PHE A 93 -26.04 -3.19 -25.65
N ASN A 94 -27.36 -3.21 -25.50
CA ASN A 94 -28.27 -2.58 -26.45
C ASN A 94 -28.30 -1.05 -26.24
N VAL A 95 -27.90 -0.29 -27.26
CA VAL A 95 -27.94 1.18 -27.24
C VAL A 95 -29.10 1.67 -28.11
N ARG A 96 -29.93 2.57 -27.55
CA ARG A 96 -31.04 3.21 -28.28
C ARG A 96 -30.95 4.72 -28.14
N PHE A 97 -30.62 5.39 -29.25
CA PHE A 97 -30.70 6.84 -29.36
C PHE A 97 -32.14 7.29 -29.65
N SER A 98 -32.36 8.61 -29.60
CA SER A 98 -33.68 9.21 -29.89
C SER A 98 -34.81 8.60 -29.05
N THR A 99 -34.49 8.16 -27.84
CA THR A 99 -35.42 7.58 -26.87
C THR A 99 -35.30 8.36 -25.57
N GLU A 100 -36.39 8.96 -25.10
CA GLU A 100 -36.41 9.83 -23.93
C GLU A 100 -37.16 9.18 -22.77
N ILE A 101 -36.66 9.34 -21.55
CA ILE A 101 -37.38 8.88 -20.37
C ILE A 101 -38.42 9.93 -19.95
N LEU A 102 -39.67 9.50 -19.79
CA LEU A 102 -40.77 10.39 -19.39
C LEU A 102 -41.09 10.22 -17.90
N LYS A 103 -41.17 8.97 -17.44
CA LYS A 103 -41.62 8.65 -16.07
C LYS A 103 -40.97 7.37 -15.57
N VAL A 104 -40.65 7.33 -14.28
CA VAL A 104 -40.16 6.15 -13.58
C VAL A 104 -41.02 5.88 -12.36
N GLU A 105 -41.46 4.63 -12.23
CA GLU A 105 -42.29 4.17 -11.12
C GLU A 105 -41.59 2.99 -10.43
N SER A 106 -41.49 3.03 -9.10
CA SER A 106 -40.98 1.88 -8.32
C SER A 106 -42.02 0.76 -8.27
N ILE A 107 -41.54 -0.48 -8.29
CA ILE A 107 -42.37 -1.68 -8.17
C ILE A 107 -42.30 -2.12 -6.71
N SER A 108 -43.43 -2.07 -6.00
CA SER A 108 -43.53 -2.50 -4.61
C SER A 108 -43.65 -4.04 -4.54
N SER A 109 -42.54 -4.78 -4.54
CA SER A 109 -42.58 -6.22 -4.24
C SER A 109 -41.43 -6.61 -3.30
N HIS A 110 -41.77 -7.34 -2.22
CA HIS A 110 -40.81 -7.78 -1.19
C HIS A 110 -40.06 -9.07 -1.56
N THR A 111 -40.28 -9.62 -2.77
CA THR A 111 -39.82 -10.96 -3.15
C THR A 111 -39.37 -11.00 -4.62
N THR A 112 -38.29 -10.26 -4.93
CA THR A 112 -37.45 -10.26 -6.17
C THR A 112 -38.11 -10.19 -7.57
N GLU A 113 -37.62 -9.21 -8.37
CA GLU A 113 -37.87 -8.82 -9.78
C GLU A 113 -39.00 -7.79 -10.08
N PRO A 114 -38.81 -6.92 -11.10
CA PRO A 114 -37.84 -5.81 -11.24
C PRO A 114 -38.14 -4.63 -10.28
N ALA A 115 -37.22 -3.69 -10.11
CA ALA A 115 -37.38 -2.58 -9.15
C ALA A 115 -38.14 -1.38 -9.72
N TYR A 116 -38.08 -1.16 -11.04
CA TYR A 116 -38.65 0.01 -11.68
C TYR A 116 -39.37 -0.30 -12.99
N THR A 117 -40.43 0.46 -13.28
CA THR A 117 -41.06 0.58 -14.60
C THR A 117 -40.80 1.98 -15.14
N CYS A 118 -40.10 2.06 -16.26
CA CYS A 118 -39.75 3.29 -16.95
C CYS A 118 -40.63 3.45 -18.20
N THR A 119 -41.39 4.53 -18.27
CA THR A 119 -42.11 4.93 -19.48
C THR A 119 -41.19 5.79 -20.33
N VAL A 120 -40.98 5.39 -21.58
CA VAL A 120 -40.07 6.04 -22.51
C VAL A 120 -40.79 6.39 -23.81
N TYR A 121 -40.34 7.47 -24.46
CA TYR A 121 -40.85 7.93 -25.75
C TYR A 121 -39.80 7.71 -26.85
N ASP A 122 -40.17 6.95 -27.87
CA ASP A 122 -39.35 6.77 -29.07
C ASP A 122 -39.63 7.91 -30.05
N HIS A 123 -38.67 8.80 -30.25
CA HIS A 123 -38.81 9.96 -31.13
C HIS A 123 -38.82 9.60 -32.62
N ILE A 124 -38.38 8.39 -33.00
CA ILE A 124 -38.39 7.90 -34.37
C ILE A 124 -39.76 7.29 -34.68
N LEU A 125 -40.22 6.38 -33.83
CA LEU A 125 -41.50 5.69 -33.99
C LEU A 125 -42.70 6.50 -33.48
N LYS A 126 -42.45 7.64 -32.81
CA LYS A 126 -43.46 8.54 -32.23
C LYS A 126 -44.45 7.83 -31.30
N GLN A 127 -43.95 6.88 -30.50
CA GLN A 127 -44.77 6.07 -29.60
C GLN A 127 -44.14 5.93 -28.22
N GLU A 128 -45.00 5.75 -27.22
CA GLU A 128 -44.59 5.39 -25.86
C GLU A 128 -44.54 3.87 -25.69
N PHE A 129 -43.55 3.41 -24.94
CA PHE A 129 -43.50 2.03 -24.46
C PHE A 129 -42.87 1.97 -23.07
N LYS A 130 -42.93 0.80 -22.44
CA LYS A 130 -42.44 0.62 -21.06
C LYS A 130 -41.23 -0.30 -21.04
N ILE A 131 -40.27 0.02 -20.17
CA ILE A 131 -39.11 -0.80 -19.85
C ILE A 131 -39.19 -1.14 -18.37
N ARG A 132 -39.14 -2.42 -18.01
CA ARG A 132 -38.97 -2.84 -16.62
C ARG A 132 -37.50 -3.16 -16.36
N THR A 133 -36.97 -2.67 -15.24
CA THR A 133 -35.56 -2.82 -14.90
C THR A 133 -35.30 -3.13 -13.44
N LYS A 134 -34.28 -3.94 -13.16
CA LYS A 134 -33.80 -4.22 -11.80
C LYS A 134 -32.89 -3.11 -11.28
N TYR A 135 -32.00 -2.59 -12.13
CA TYR A 135 -31.10 -1.49 -11.80
C TYR A 135 -31.36 -0.29 -12.72
N LEU A 136 -31.45 0.91 -12.14
CA LEU A 136 -31.61 2.17 -12.86
C LEU A 136 -30.43 3.10 -12.59
N PHE A 137 -29.77 3.52 -13.67
CA PHE A 137 -28.61 4.39 -13.62
C PHE A 137 -28.93 5.73 -14.31
N GLY A 138 -28.98 6.81 -13.53
CA GLY A 138 -29.12 8.18 -14.01
C GLY A 138 -27.77 8.75 -14.43
N ALA A 139 -27.48 8.68 -15.74
CA ALA A 139 -26.31 9.28 -16.39
C ALA A 139 -26.76 10.34 -17.42
N ASP A 140 -27.89 10.99 -17.13
CA ASP A 140 -28.68 11.88 -17.99
C ASP A 140 -28.30 13.36 -17.86
N GLY A 141 -27.14 13.63 -17.26
CA GLY A 141 -26.46 14.92 -17.31
C GLY A 141 -26.95 15.95 -16.29
N ALA A 142 -26.52 17.20 -16.47
CA ALA A 142 -26.68 18.27 -15.49
C ALA A 142 -28.15 18.67 -15.17
N ARG A 143 -29.11 18.23 -15.99
CA ARG A 143 -30.56 18.43 -15.77
C ARG A 143 -31.26 17.09 -15.55
N SER A 144 -30.60 16.17 -14.86
CA SER A 144 -31.06 14.80 -14.64
C SER A 144 -32.53 14.74 -14.23
N GLU A 145 -33.30 14.08 -15.09
CA GLU A 145 -34.71 13.77 -14.89
C GLU A 145 -34.86 12.69 -13.81
N ILE A 146 -33.94 11.72 -13.77
CA ILE A 146 -33.89 10.70 -12.73
C ILE A 146 -33.70 11.33 -11.35
N ALA A 147 -32.74 12.25 -11.21
CA ALA A 147 -32.50 12.94 -9.95
C ALA A 147 -33.73 13.72 -9.47
N ARG A 148 -34.47 14.33 -10.42
CA ARG A 148 -35.69 15.10 -10.14
C ARG A 148 -36.86 14.22 -9.72
N GLN A 149 -37.15 13.13 -10.45
CA GLN A 149 -38.29 12.26 -10.14
C GLN A 149 -38.15 11.52 -8.80
N PHE A 150 -36.91 11.31 -8.33
CA PHE A 150 -36.63 10.66 -7.05
C PHE A 150 -36.16 11.64 -5.95
N ASP A 151 -36.33 12.95 -6.15
CA ASP A 151 -36.03 13.99 -5.15
C ASP A 151 -34.63 13.86 -4.53
N PHE A 152 -33.60 13.70 -5.36
CA PHE A 152 -32.22 13.72 -4.87
C PHE A 152 -31.88 15.08 -4.27
N GLN A 153 -31.26 15.05 -3.09
CA GLN A 153 -30.81 16.25 -2.40
C GLN A 153 -29.43 16.65 -2.91
N PHE A 154 -29.20 17.96 -3.07
CA PHE A 154 -27.91 18.50 -3.50
C PHE A 154 -27.39 19.48 -2.44
N LEU A 155 -26.10 19.38 -2.09
CA LEU A 155 -25.48 20.10 -0.97
C LEU A 155 -25.19 21.57 -1.29
N THR A 156 -24.96 21.89 -2.56
CA THR A 156 -24.70 23.24 -3.05
C THR A 156 -25.59 23.53 -4.26
N GLN A 157 -26.22 24.71 -4.28
CA GLN A 157 -27.10 25.16 -5.36
C GLN A 157 -26.99 26.67 -5.56
N ASN A 158 -25.82 27.14 -5.99
CA ASN A 158 -25.69 28.52 -6.49
C ASN A 158 -25.55 28.49 -8.01
N PRO A 159 -26.46 29.11 -8.78
CA PRO A 159 -26.24 29.31 -10.20
C PRO A 159 -25.07 30.29 -10.37
N GLY A 160 -24.00 29.82 -11.01
CA GLY A 160 -22.86 30.63 -11.39
C GLY A 160 -23.07 31.37 -12.72
N PRO A 161 -22.03 32.05 -13.22
CA PRO A 161 -22.09 32.79 -14.46
C PRO A 161 -22.40 31.89 -15.67
N LYS A 162 -23.04 32.46 -16.69
CA LYS A 162 -23.22 31.80 -17.99
C LYS A 162 -21.98 31.97 -18.86
N ALA A 163 -21.69 30.94 -19.63
CA ALA A 163 -20.65 30.91 -20.65
C ALA A 163 -21.24 30.38 -21.96
N CYS A 164 -20.55 30.63 -23.07
CA CYS A 164 -20.96 30.13 -24.37
C CYS A 164 -19.75 29.51 -25.09
N ASN A 165 -19.96 28.30 -25.60
CA ASN A 165 -19.02 27.66 -26.51
C ASN A 165 -19.46 27.97 -27.93
N VAL A 166 -18.52 28.41 -28.76
CA VAL A 166 -18.73 28.61 -30.20
C VAL A 166 -17.80 27.66 -30.93
N LEU A 167 -18.34 26.61 -31.53
CA LEU A 167 -17.59 25.72 -32.40
C LEU A 167 -17.53 26.36 -33.79
N PHE A 168 -16.34 26.51 -34.34
CA PHE A 168 -16.16 27.12 -35.66
C PHE A 168 -15.08 26.39 -36.47
N ARG A 169 -15.15 26.58 -37.79
CA ARG A 169 -14.16 26.12 -38.75
C ARG A 169 -13.39 27.32 -39.31
N ALA A 170 -12.07 27.23 -39.28
CA ALA A 170 -11.14 28.18 -39.88
C ALA A 170 -9.77 27.50 -40.04
N ASP A 171 -9.10 27.69 -41.17
CA ASP A 171 -7.74 27.18 -41.38
C ASP A 171 -6.71 28.11 -40.73
N LEU A 172 -6.10 27.62 -39.64
CA LEU A 172 -5.08 28.35 -38.88
C LEU A 172 -3.68 27.73 -39.01
N ALA A 173 -3.45 26.87 -40.00
CA ALA A 173 -2.18 26.16 -40.17
C ALA A 173 -0.99 27.13 -40.31
N ASN A 174 -1.18 28.23 -41.06
CA ASN A 174 -0.13 29.24 -41.29
C ASN A 174 0.00 30.26 -40.14
N HIS A 175 -0.97 30.32 -39.24
CA HIS A 175 -1.00 31.28 -38.12
C HIS A 175 -0.31 30.74 -36.86
N LEU A 176 -0.18 29.41 -36.76
CA LEU A 176 0.33 28.70 -35.60
C LEU A 176 1.70 28.07 -35.89
N ALA A 177 2.74 28.92 -35.85
CA ALA A 177 4.12 28.43 -35.78
C ALA A 177 4.29 27.48 -34.58
N GLU A 178 5.27 26.58 -34.65
CA GLU A 178 5.56 25.60 -33.59
C GLU A 178 5.70 26.24 -32.20
N SER A 179 6.30 27.43 -32.14
CA SER A 179 6.46 28.22 -30.91
C SER A 179 5.14 28.69 -30.28
N ARG A 180 4.01 28.65 -30.99
CA ARG A 180 2.69 29.11 -30.54
C ARG A 180 1.72 27.98 -30.21
N LEU A 181 2.12 26.73 -30.41
CA LEU A 181 1.30 25.55 -30.13
C LEU A 181 1.07 25.43 -28.64
N CYS A 182 -0.20 25.41 -28.24
CA CYS A 182 -0.61 25.29 -26.85
C CYS A 182 -2.06 24.79 -26.77
N GLY A 183 -2.46 24.27 -25.60
CA GLY A 183 -3.78 23.66 -25.41
C GLY A 183 -4.88 24.69 -25.25
N LEU A 184 -4.57 25.84 -24.63
CA LEU A 184 -5.49 26.93 -24.39
C LEU A 184 -4.83 28.28 -24.71
N HIS A 185 -5.47 29.05 -25.59
CA HIS A 185 -5.04 30.40 -25.97
C HIS A 185 -5.97 31.42 -25.31
N TRP A 186 -5.60 31.96 -24.15
CA TRP A 186 -6.34 33.03 -23.48
C TRP A 186 -6.03 34.37 -24.13
N ILE A 187 -7.09 35.09 -24.51
CA ILE A 187 -6.98 36.35 -25.25
C ILE A 187 -7.23 37.53 -24.31
N ILE A 188 -6.22 38.40 -24.19
CA ILE A 188 -6.19 39.56 -23.31
C ILE A 188 -6.39 40.83 -24.15
N GLN A 189 -7.61 41.36 -24.14
CA GLN A 189 -8.01 42.55 -24.89
C GLN A 189 -8.96 43.43 -24.04
N PRO A 190 -8.43 44.23 -23.09
CA PRO A 190 -9.26 45.15 -22.30
C PRO A 190 -9.92 46.24 -23.17
N ASP A 191 -9.32 46.57 -24.30
CA ASP A 191 -9.80 47.53 -25.31
C ASP A 191 -10.83 46.98 -26.29
N ARG A 192 -11.27 45.72 -26.13
CA ARG A 192 -12.14 45.09 -27.13
C ARG A 192 -13.48 45.82 -27.24
N THR A 193 -13.77 46.30 -28.44
CA THR A 193 -15.02 47.00 -28.78
C THR A 193 -16.18 46.04 -29.03
N LEU A 194 -15.92 44.88 -29.64
CA LEU A 194 -16.90 43.82 -29.83
C LEU A 194 -17.01 42.98 -28.54
N PHE A 195 -18.21 42.94 -27.95
CA PHE A 195 -18.47 42.23 -26.69
C PHE A 195 -17.48 42.62 -25.56
N PRO A 196 -17.52 43.89 -25.10
CA PRO A 196 -16.59 44.39 -24.09
C PRO A 196 -16.70 43.60 -22.77
N GLY A 197 -15.57 43.37 -22.10
CA GLY A 197 -15.51 42.64 -20.83
C GLY A 197 -15.67 41.12 -20.91
N VAL A 198 -15.91 40.55 -22.11
CA VAL A 198 -15.90 39.09 -22.29
C VAL A 198 -14.48 38.54 -22.10
N VAL A 199 -14.34 37.51 -21.28
CA VAL A 199 -13.10 36.73 -21.20
C VAL A 199 -13.21 35.56 -22.17
N ALA A 200 -12.21 35.39 -23.03
CA ALA A 200 -12.24 34.40 -24.10
C ALA A 200 -10.95 33.57 -24.13
N HIS A 201 -11.11 32.28 -24.45
CA HIS A 201 -9.99 31.47 -24.92
C HIS A 201 -10.36 30.63 -26.15
N LEU A 202 -9.35 30.34 -26.95
CA LEU A 202 -9.44 29.47 -28.12
C LEU A 202 -8.74 28.15 -27.85
N ARG A 203 -9.31 27.04 -28.32
CA ARG A 203 -8.66 25.72 -28.30
C ARG A 203 -8.97 24.94 -29.57
N ALA A 204 -8.00 24.16 -30.03
CA ALA A 204 -8.18 23.32 -31.21
C ALA A 204 -9.03 22.09 -30.89
N VAL A 205 -10.00 21.80 -31.75
CA VAL A 205 -10.74 20.53 -31.77
C VAL A 205 -10.18 19.61 -32.83
N ARG A 206 -9.93 20.12 -34.04
CA ARG A 206 -9.23 19.41 -35.11
C ARG A 206 -8.18 20.34 -35.70
N PRO A 207 -6.92 20.27 -35.22
CA PRO A 207 -5.86 21.04 -35.85
C PRO A 207 -5.76 20.67 -37.34
N TRP A 208 -5.75 21.62 -38.26
CA TRP A 208 -5.69 23.08 -38.06
C TRP A 208 -7.02 23.81 -38.26
N ASN A 209 -8.11 23.06 -38.43
CA ASN A 209 -9.33 23.51 -39.11
C ASN A 209 -10.55 23.74 -38.21
N GLU A 210 -10.68 23.03 -37.08
CA GLU A 210 -11.84 23.17 -36.19
C GLU A 210 -11.41 23.60 -34.80
N TRP A 211 -12.13 24.57 -34.25
CA TRP A 211 -11.75 25.31 -33.06
C TRP A 211 -12.98 25.60 -32.20
N VAL A 212 -12.77 25.72 -30.90
CA VAL A 212 -13.79 26.19 -29.97
C VAL A 212 -13.30 27.48 -29.33
N LEU A 213 -14.14 28.51 -29.42
CA LEU A 213 -14.11 29.68 -28.56
C LEU A 213 -14.95 29.40 -27.32
N VAL A 214 -14.36 29.55 -26.14
CA VAL A 214 -15.11 29.58 -24.88
C VAL A 214 -15.12 31.01 -24.37
N ALA A 215 -16.32 31.58 -24.25
CA ALA A 215 -16.54 32.95 -23.83
C ALA A 215 -17.31 33.02 -22.51
N PHE A 216 -16.83 33.86 -21.60
CA PHE A 216 -17.47 34.16 -20.31
C PHE A 216 -17.97 35.60 -20.32
N GLY A 217 -19.27 35.79 -20.05
CA GLY A 217 -19.89 37.11 -20.07
C GLY A 217 -19.51 37.99 -18.87
N GLY A 218 -19.33 39.29 -19.11
CA GLY A 218 -19.25 40.28 -18.05
C GLY A 218 -20.56 40.32 -17.26
N GLN A 219 -20.49 40.19 -15.94
CA GLN A 219 -21.66 40.13 -15.03
C GLN A 219 -22.53 38.86 -15.09
N GLY A 220 -22.01 37.76 -15.64
CA GLY A 220 -22.61 36.42 -15.50
C GLY A 220 -23.80 36.11 -16.44
N ASN A 221 -24.12 37.01 -17.37
CA ASN A 221 -25.09 36.76 -18.44
C ASN A 221 -24.46 35.96 -19.60
N ASN A 222 -25.33 35.44 -20.49
CA ASN A 222 -24.85 34.78 -21.71
C ASN A 222 -24.17 35.83 -22.60
N PRO A 223 -22.87 35.70 -22.94
CA PRO A 223 -22.15 36.70 -23.73
C PRO A 223 -22.73 36.91 -25.13
N PHE A 224 -23.44 35.91 -25.66
CA PHE A 224 -23.95 35.88 -27.04
C PHE A 224 -25.47 35.69 -27.09
N GLU A 225 -26.17 36.23 -26.11
CA GLU A 225 -27.64 36.15 -26.05
C GLU A 225 -28.28 36.74 -27.32
N GLY A 226 -29.19 35.98 -27.94
CA GLY A 226 -29.87 36.37 -29.18
C GLY A 226 -29.09 36.14 -30.47
N LEU A 227 -27.83 35.69 -30.42
CA LEU A 227 -27.03 35.39 -31.60
C LEU A 227 -27.27 33.97 -32.12
N THR A 228 -26.96 33.76 -33.39
CA THR A 228 -27.10 32.47 -34.08
C THR A 228 -25.80 32.11 -34.81
N THR A 229 -25.74 30.92 -35.40
CA THR A 229 -24.60 30.51 -36.23
C THR A 229 -24.42 31.36 -37.49
N GLN A 230 -25.41 32.19 -37.85
CA GLN A 230 -25.35 33.10 -38.99
C GLN A 230 -24.96 34.54 -38.61
N SER A 231 -24.76 34.82 -37.32
CA SER A 231 -24.44 36.18 -36.84
C SER A 231 -23.03 36.59 -37.25
N GLN A 232 -22.92 37.65 -38.08
CA GLN A 232 -21.65 38.19 -38.58
C GLN A 232 -20.76 38.72 -37.45
N GLU A 233 -21.37 39.18 -36.36
CA GLU A 233 -20.68 39.69 -35.18
C GLU A 233 -19.77 38.64 -34.53
N LEU A 234 -20.14 37.35 -34.61
CA LEU A 234 -19.32 36.25 -34.09
C LEU A 234 -18.11 35.96 -34.99
N VAL A 235 -18.31 36.05 -36.31
CA VAL A 235 -17.22 35.92 -37.29
C VAL A 235 -16.21 37.04 -37.09
N ASP A 236 -16.68 38.27 -36.92
CA ASP A 236 -15.84 39.44 -36.69
C ASP A 236 -15.11 39.36 -35.34
N LEU A 237 -15.78 38.85 -34.29
CA LEU A 237 -15.14 38.55 -33.01
C LEU A 237 -14.01 37.53 -33.18
N ILE A 238 -14.23 36.41 -33.87
CA ILE A 238 -13.20 35.39 -34.06
C ILE A 238 -12.02 35.95 -34.85
N ARG A 239 -12.26 36.72 -35.91
CA ARG A 239 -11.21 37.43 -36.67
C ARG A 239 -10.38 38.33 -35.76
N GLN A 240 -11.03 39.10 -34.88
CA GLN A 240 -10.36 39.96 -33.90
C GLN A 240 -9.55 39.18 -32.86
N LEU A 241 -10.11 38.08 -32.33
CA LEU A 241 -9.43 37.22 -31.36
C LEU A 241 -8.23 36.50 -31.98
N VAL A 242 -8.33 36.11 -33.25
CA VAL A 242 -7.20 35.56 -34.01
C VAL A 242 -6.16 36.63 -34.30
N GLY A 243 -6.59 37.83 -34.65
CA GLY A 243 -5.75 38.94 -35.11
C GLY A 243 -5.62 39.01 -36.63
N ASP A 244 -6.52 38.39 -37.38
CA ASP A 244 -6.55 38.40 -38.85
C ASP A 244 -7.96 38.66 -39.35
N ASN A 245 -8.18 39.85 -39.90
CA ASN A 245 -9.48 40.29 -40.42
C ASN A 245 -9.85 39.63 -41.75
N SER A 246 -8.91 38.97 -42.44
CA SER A 246 -9.15 38.29 -43.72
C SER A 246 -9.54 36.82 -43.56
N LEU A 247 -9.50 36.30 -42.33
CA LEU A 247 -9.76 34.88 -42.05
C LEU A 247 -11.17 34.47 -42.49
N ASP A 248 -11.25 33.33 -43.17
CA ASP A 248 -12.52 32.68 -43.47
C ASP A 248 -12.98 31.86 -42.25
N VAL A 249 -14.20 32.12 -41.79
CA VAL A 249 -14.74 31.57 -40.54
C VAL A 249 -16.16 31.10 -40.77
N GLU A 250 -16.40 29.83 -40.49
CA GLU A 250 -17.74 29.23 -40.50
C GLU A 250 -18.12 28.83 -39.07
N ILE A 251 -19.21 29.39 -38.55
CA ILE A 251 -19.72 29.01 -37.22
C ILE A 251 -20.57 27.75 -37.35
N LEU A 252 -20.22 26.71 -36.61
CA LEU A 252 -20.88 25.42 -36.65
C LEU A 252 -21.96 25.29 -35.57
N THR A 253 -21.63 25.62 -34.31
CA THR A 253 -22.58 25.56 -33.18
C THR A 253 -22.38 26.69 -32.17
N LEU A 254 -23.46 27.05 -31.48
CA LEU A 254 -23.46 27.93 -30.31
C LEU A 254 -24.14 27.20 -29.15
N ASP A 255 -23.39 27.00 -28.08
CA ASP A 255 -23.85 26.23 -26.92
C ASP A 255 -23.66 27.04 -25.64
N ALA A 256 -24.75 27.67 -25.19
CA ALA A 256 -24.78 28.41 -23.93
C ALA A 256 -24.98 27.46 -22.74
N TRP A 257 -24.15 27.60 -21.71
CA TRP A 257 -24.19 26.76 -20.51
C TRP A 257 -24.01 27.60 -19.24
N THR A 258 -24.45 27.07 -18.12
CA THR A 258 -24.37 27.73 -16.81
C THR A 258 -23.36 27.00 -15.96
N VAL A 259 -22.38 27.73 -15.44
CA VAL A 259 -21.47 27.19 -14.41
C VAL A 259 -22.33 26.87 -13.18
N ARG A 260 -22.32 25.62 -12.74
CA ARG A 260 -23.02 25.21 -11.51
C ARG A 260 -22.00 24.77 -10.49
N GLU A 261 -22.29 25.07 -9.24
CA GLU A 261 -21.59 24.51 -8.07
C GLU A 261 -22.61 23.64 -7.35
N SER A 262 -22.64 22.35 -7.71
CA SER A 262 -23.66 21.45 -7.18
C SER A 262 -23.19 20.01 -7.14
N VAL A 263 -23.38 19.34 -6.00
CA VAL A 263 -23.13 17.91 -5.83
C VAL A 263 -24.28 17.28 -5.07
N ALA A 264 -24.70 16.09 -5.50
CA ALA A 264 -25.71 15.29 -4.81
C ALA A 264 -25.17 14.87 -3.43
N ALA A 265 -26.03 14.91 -2.41
CA ALA A 265 -25.70 14.49 -1.05
C ALA A 265 -25.44 12.98 -0.95
N SER A 266 -26.03 12.20 -1.85
CA SER A 266 -25.78 10.78 -2.05
C SER A 266 -25.89 10.47 -3.54
N TYR A 267 -25.06 9.56 -4.04
CA TYR A 267 -25.13 9.09 -5.43
C TYR A 267 -26.03 7.86 -5.58
N SER A 268 -26.64 7.40 -4.49
CA SER A 268 -27.67 6.37 -4.52
C SER A 268 -28.90 6.81 -3.73
N LYS A 269 -30.07 6.39 -4.19
CA LYS A 269 -31.34 6.66 -3.48
C LYS A 269 -31.62 5.63 -2.40
N ASP A 270 -31.27 4.37 -2.66
CA ASP A 270 -31.64 3.20 -1.86
C ASP A 270 -30.46 2.26 -1.58
N ASP A 271 -29.25 2.66 -2.00
CA ASP A 271 -28.00 1.91 -1.91
C ASP A 271 -28.03 0.52 -2.59
N ARG A 272 -29.01 0.28 -3.47
CA ARG A 272 -29.28 -1.05 -4.02
C ARG A 272 -29.60 -1.06 -5.50
N THR A 273 -30.50 -0.20 -5.95
CA THR A 273 -31.06 -0.33 -7.31
C THR A 273 -31.08 0.96 -8.10
N LEU A 274 -30.96 2.12 -7.48
CA LEU A 274 -30.96 3.41 -8.18
C LEU A 274 -29.75 4.28 -7.85
N PHE A 275 -29.02 4.68 -8.89
CA PHE A 275 -27.74 5.38 -8.79
C PHE A 275 -27.64 6.55 -9.78
N LEU A 276 -27.01 7.64 -9.37
CA LEU A 276 -26.63 8.77 -10.23
C LEU A 276 -25.14 8.73 -10.53
N LEU A 277 -24.74 9.07 -11.76
CA LEU A 277 -23.34 9.13 -12.18
C LEU A 277 -23.05 10.38 -13.00
N GLY A 278 -21.80 10.86 -12.93
CA GLY A 278 -21.35 12.01 -13.73
C GLY A 278 -22.12 13.30 -13.44
N ASP A 279 -22.39 14.09 -14.46
CA ASP A 279 -23.09 15.38 -14.37
C ASP A 279 -24.48 15.34 -13.70
N ALA A 280 -25.11 14.15 -13.65
CA ALA A 280 -26.33 13.95 -12.88
C ALA A 280 -26.10 14.11 -11.37
N ALA A 281 -24.90 13.76 -10.90
CA ALA A 281 -24.50 13.71 -9.50
C ALA A 281 -23.59 14.89 -9.09
N HIS A 282 -22.70 15.39 -9.96
CA HIS A 282 -21.77 16.49 -9.65
C HIS A 282 -21.64 17.46 -10.82
N ARG A 283 -21.64 18.76 -10.54
CA ARG A 283 -21.69 19.83 -11.53
C ARG A 283 -20.74 20.94 -11.10
N HIS A 284 -19.81 21.26 -11.98
CA HIS A 284 -18.69 22.15 -11.69
C HIS A 284 -18.25 22.90 -12.97
N PRO A 285 -17.49 24.00 -12.84
CA PRO A 285 -16.83 24.63 -13.98
C PRO A 285 -15.81 23.68 -14.65
N PRO A 286 -15.44 23.93 -15.91
CA PRO A 286 -14.50 23.08 -16.67
C PRO A 286 -13.03 23.21 -16.22
N THR A 287 -12.75 23.97 -15.15
CA THR A 287 -11.42 24.10 -14.55
C THR A 287 -10.86 22.71 -14.21
N PHE A 288 -9.54 22.56 -14.32
CA PHE A 288 -8.79 21.28 -14.22
C PHE A 288 -9.07 20.24 -15.31
N GLY A 289 -10.19 20.30 -16.04
CA GLY A 289 -10.52 19.33 -17.08
C GLY A 289 -10.89 17.93 -16.54
N LEU A 290 -11.33 17.82 -15.29
CA LEU A 290 -11.55 16.52 -14.62
C LEU A 290 -13.00 16.00 -14.67
N GLY A 291 -13.95 16.74 -15.23
CA GLY A 291 -15.38 16.36 -15.22
C GLY A 291 -15.66 15.03 -15.92
N SER A 292 -15.29 14.92 -17.20
CA SER A 292 -15.43 13.66 -17.93
C SER A 292 -14.58 12.55 -17.28
N ASN A 293 -13.36 12.83 -16.83
CA ASN A 293 -12.53 11.83 -16.13
C ASN A 293 -13.26 11.23 -14.92
N THR A 294 -13.89 12.07 -14.11
CA THR A 294 -14.62 11.68 -12.90
C THR A 294 -15.91 10.94 -13.23
N CYS A 295 -16.67 11.39 -14.24
CA CYS A 295 -17.85 10.69 -14.77
C CYS A 295 -17.54 9.23 -15.12
N ILE A 296 -16.40 9.03 -15.77
CA ILE A 296 -15.98 7.73 -16.26
C ILE A 296 -15.46 6.90 -15.05
N GLN A 297 -14.74 7.49 -14.08
CA GLN A 297 -14.39 6.79 -12.83
C GLN A 297 -15.59 6.38 -11.97
N ASP A 298 -16.68 7.17 -11.97
CA ASP A 298 -17.93 6.79 -11.30
C ASP A 298 -18.49 5.49 -11.88
N ALA A 299 -18.52 5.41 -13.21
CA ALA A 299 -18.92 4.20 -13.92
C ALA A 299 -18.00 3.02 -13.58
N TYR A 300 -16.68 3.22 -13.61
CA TYR A 300 -15.70 2.16 -13.31
C TYR A 300 -15.85 1.59 -11.89
N ASN A 301 -16.10 2.45 -10.90
CA ASN A 301 -16.32 2.04 -9.51
C ASN A 301 -17.62 1.22 -9.33
N LEU A 302 -18.69 1.59 -10.05
CA LEU A 302 -20.00 0.97 -9.89
C LEU A 302 -20.15 -0.34 -10.68
N ALA A 303 -19.59 -0.40 -11.89
CA ALA A 303 -19.90 -1.46 -12.85
C ALA A 303 -19.53 -2.86 -12.35
N TRP A 304 -18.34 -3.03 -11.73
CA TRP A 304 -17.92 -4.33 -11.19
C TRP A 304 -18.75 -4.74 -9.97
N LYS A 305 -19.18 -3.77 -9.14
CA LYS A 305 -19.99 -4.03 -7.95
C LYS A 305 -21.36 -4.57 -8.36
N VAL A 306 -21.99 -3.93 -9.35
CA VAL A 306 -23.26 -4.38 -9.94
C VAL A 306 -23.09 -5.75 -10.57
N ALA A 307 -22.00 -5.98 -11.31
CA ALA A 307 -21.72 -7.29 -11.91
C ALA A 307 -21.57 -8.39 -10.85
N TYR A 308 -20.83 -8.14 -9.77
CA TYR A 308 -20.62 -9.11 -8.68
C TYR A 308 -21.92 -9.41 -7.93
N VAL A 309 -22.73 -8.40 -7.63
CA VAL A 309 -24.05 -8.60 -7.01
C VAL A 309 -25.00 -9.35 -7.93
N SER A 310 -25.00 -9.03 -9.22
CA SER A 310 -25.86 -9.70 -10.22
C SER A 310 -25.48 -11.16 -10.43
N LYS A 311 -24.18 -11.49 -10.35
CA LYS A 311 -23.67 -12.87 -10.39
C LYS A 311 -23.86 -13.64 -9.08
N GLY A 312 -24.33 -12.99 -8.01
CA GLY A 312 -24.44 -13.60 -6.69
C GLY A 312 -23.12 -13.76 -5.95
N TRP A 313 -22.02 -13.20 -6.48
CA TRP A 313 -20.69 -13.23 -5.86
C TRP A 313 -20.57 -12.29 -4.67
N ALA A 314 -21.43 -11.28 -4.59
CA ALA A 314 -21.49 -10.35 -3.46
C ALA A 314 -22.94 -10.09 -3.05
N GLY A 315 -23.16 -9.84 -1.76
CA GLY A 315 -24.45 -9.36 -1.26
C GLY A 315 -24.75 -7.91 -1.69
N PRO A 316 -26.03 -7.47 -1.64
CA PRO A 316 -26.43 -6.13 -2.07
C PRO A 316 -25.76 -5.00 -1.28
N GLY A 317 -25.27 -5.29 -0.07
CA GLY A 317 -24.50 -4.32 0.74
C GLY A 317 -23.20 -3.84 0.09
N LEU A 318 -22.68 -4.52 -0.94
CA LEU A 318 -21.55 -4.00 -1.71
C LEU A 318 -21.90 -2.70 -2.44
N LEU A 319 -23.15 -2.53 -2.89
CA LEU A 319 -23.56 -1.38 -3.71
C LEU A 319 -23.63 -0.07 -2.90
N SER A 320 -23.86 -0.15 -1.59
CA SER A 320 -23.83 1.04 -0.72
C SER A 320 -22.46 1.73 -0.70
N SER A 321 -21.39 0.98 -1.00
CA SER A 321 -20.04 1.56 -1.07
C SER A 321 -19.88 2.56 -2.21
N TYR A 322 -20.72 2.52 -3.26
CA TYR A 322 -20.60 3.45 -4.38
C TYR A 322 -20.75 4.90 -3.94
N SER A 323 -21.81 5.23 -3.22
CA SER A 323 -22.04 6.59 -2.72
C SER A 323 -20.96 7.01 -1.73
N GLN A 324 -20.60 6.12 -0.80
CA GLN A 324 -19.56 6.36 0.21
C GLN A 324 -18.19 6.67 -0.40
N GLU A 325 -17.87 6.07 -1.54
CA GLU A 325 -16.58 6.23 -2.21
C GLU A 325 -16.55 7.38 -3.22
N ARG A 326 -17.63 7.56 -4.00
CA ARG A 326 -17.64 8.49 -5.14
C ARG A 326 -18.22 9.87 -4.84
N GLN A 327 -19.13 9.96 -3.87
CA GLN A 327 -19.71 11.26 -3.48
C GLN A 327 -18.63 12.22 -2.94
N PRO A 328 -17.70 11.81 -2.06
CA PRO A 328 -16.63 12.70 -1.60
C PRO A 328 -15.71 13.18 -2.74
N VAL A 329 -15.39 12.29 -3.69
CA VAL A 329 -14.57 12.64 -4.86
C VAL A 329 -15.24 13.71 -5.72
N GLY A 330 -16.52 13.54 -6.04
CA GLY A 330 -17.24 14.57 -6.80
C GLY A 330 -17.44 15.86 -6.00
N ALA A 331 -17.59 15.79 -4.68
CA ALA A 331 -17.67 16.98 -3.83
C ALA A 331 -16.35 17.76 -3.79
N ASP A 332 -15.21 17.08 -3.70
CA ASP A 332 -13.88 17.69 -3.77
C ASP A 332 -13.65 18.35 -5.13
N LEU A 333 -13.98 17.66 -6.23
CA LEU A 333 -13.88 18.23 -7.58
C LEU A 333 -14.74 19.48 -7.73
N VAL A 334 -16.00 19.45 -7.26
CA VAL A 334 -16.90 20.61 -7.31
C VAL A 334 -16.33 21.77 -6.50
N ARG A 335 -15.85 21.51 -5.28
CA ARG A 335 -15.24 22.53 -4.43
C ARG A 335 -14.02 23.15 -5.08
N GLU A 336 -13.03 22.34 -5.47
CA GLU A 336 -11.77 22.86 -6.00
C GLU A 336 -11.96 23.56 -7.34
N SER A 337 -12.80 23.02 -8.24
CA SER A 337 -13.08 23.66 -9.53
C SER A 337 -13.64 25.07 -9.36
N ASN A 338 -14.52 25.26 -8.36
CA ASN A 338 -15.09 26.56 -8.02
C ASN A 338 -14.13 27.45 -7.23
N ASN A 339 -13.22 26.90 -6.44
CA ASN A 339 -12.12 27.69 -5.86
C ASN A 339 -11.22 28.24 -6.97
N GLN A 340 -10.86 27.41 -7.95
CA GLN A 340 -9.97 27.81 -9.04
C GLN A 340 -10.58 28.87 -9.94
N ILE A 341 -11.87 28.80 -10.29
CA ILE A 341 -12.51 29.85 -11.10
C ILE A 341 -12.49 31.21 -10.37
N ARG A 342 -12.61 31.22 -9.03
CA ARG A 342 -12.49 32.44 -8.21
C ARG A 342 -11.07 33.00 -8.22
N LYS A 343 -10.04 32.14 -8.10
CA LYS A 343 -8.63 32.55 -8.25
C LYS A 343 -8.34 33.11 -9.64
N ASN A 344 -8.89 32.50 -10.69
CA ASN A 344 -8.72 32.94 -12.07
C ASN A 344 -9.25 34.37 -12.30
N ALA A 345 -10.24 34.84 -11.53
CA ALA A 345 -10.72 36.22 -11.62
C ALA A 345 -9.64 37.25 -11.28
N GLU A 346 -8.74 36.93 -10.34
CA GLU A 346 -7.64 37.82 -9.97
C GLU A 346 -6.64 38.00 -11.11
N LEU A 347 -6.35 36.93 -11.87
CA LEU A 347 -5.50 37.02 -13.06
C LEU A 347 -6.09 37.98 -14.10
N PHE A 348 -7.41 37.90 -14.35
CA PHE A 348 -8.07 38.80 -15.29
C PHE A 348 -8.17 40.24 -14.75
N ARG A 349 -8.31 40.42 -13.44
CA ARG A 349 -8.21 41.73 -12.79
C ARG A 349 -6.81 42.33 -12.99
N VAL A 350 -5.76 41.55 -12.79
CA VAL A 350 -4.37 41.98 -13.03
C VAL A 350 -4.18 42.36 -14.49
N PHE A 351 -4.74 41.63 -15.46
CA PHE A 351 -4.70 42.03 -16.87
C PHE A 351 -5.62 43.20 -17.25
N GLY A 352 -6.31 43.85 -16.30
CA GLY A 352 -7.21 44.96 -16.60
C GLY A 352 -8.49 44.56 -17.33
N MET A 353 -8.75 43.27 -17.53
CA MET A 353 -9.94 42.75 -18.25
C MET A 353 -11.26 43.03 -17.53
N MET A 354 -11.19 43.37 -16.24
CA MET A 354 -12.36 43.69 -15.40
C MET A 354 -12.54 45.21 -15.20
N ALA A 355 -11.64 46.04 -15.73
CA ALA A 355 -11.71 47.50 -15.67
C ALA A 355 -12.35 48.08 -16.96
N PRO A 356 -12.83 49.33 -16.93
CA PRO A 356 -13.20 50.05 -18.16
C PRO A 356 -12.02 50.10 -19.15
N SER A 357 -12.29 50.04 -20.45
CA SER A 357 -11.27 49.81 -21.47
C SER A 357 -10.04 50.72 -21.42
N ALA A 358 -10.22 52.02 -21.16
CA ALA A 358 -9.08 52.96 -21.06
C ALA A 358 -8.18 52.63 -19.86
N GLU A 359 -8.77 52.41 -18.69
CA GLU A 359 -8.04 52.01 -17.47
C GLU A 359 -7.42 50.63 -17.62
N GLY A 360 -8.15 49.67 -18.23
CA GLY A 360 -7.65 48.33 -18.49
C GLY A 360 -6.42 48.33 -19.40
N MET A 361 -6.40 49.20 -20.41
CA MET A 361 -5.22 49.38 -21.28
C MET A 361 -4.05 50.00 -20.54
N ASP A 362 -4.27 51.05 -19.74
CA ASP A 362 -3.21 51.65 -18.91
C ASP A 362 -2.58 50.60 -17.98
N LEU A 363 -3.40 49.70 -17.42
CA LEU A 363 -2.94 48.61 -16.57
C LEU A 363 -2.06 47.59 -17.32
N VAL A 364 -2.40 47.24 -18.57
CA VAL A 364 -1.58 46.34 -19.40
C VAL A 364 -0.29 47.03 -19.83
N ASP A 365 -0.34 48.28 -20.26
CA ASP A 365 0.81 49.04 -20.73
C ASP A 365 1.87 49.22 -19.61
N GLN A 366 1.41 49.41 -18.36
CA GLN A 366 2.29 49.48 -17.18
C GLN A 366 3.18 48.23 -16.99
N LEU A 367 2.81 47.06 -17.50
CA LEU A 367 3.64 45.84 -17.38
C LEU A 367 4.99 46.01 -18.07
N SER A 368 5.08 46.86 -19.10
CA SER A 368 6.30 47.13 -19.87
C SER A 368 7.10 48.32 -19.34
N HIS A 369 6.59 49.06 -18.35
CA HIS A 369 7.28 50.22 -17.79
C HIS A 369 8.45 49.84 -16.88
N ALA A 370 9.58 50.52 -17.05
CA ALA A 370 10.77 50.39 -16.20
C ALA A 370 10.69 51.30 -14.96
N THR A 371 9.56 51.24 -14.23
CA THR A 371 9.31 52.02 -13.00
C THR A 371 9.02 51.09 -11.81
N PRO A 372 9.08 51.60 -10.57
CA PRO A 372 8.67 50.83 -9.39
C PRO A 372 7.23 50.28 -9.51
N GLU A 373 6.31 51.06 -10.05
CA GLU A 373 4.91 50.66 -10.29
C GLU A 373 4.84 49.52 -11.29
N GLY A 374 5.53 49.63 -12.43
CA GLY A 374 5.63 48.55 -13.42
C GLY A 374 6.27 47.28 -12.85
N SER A 375 7.25 47.41 -11.95
CA SER A 375 7.84 46.28 -11.24
C SER A 375 6.84 45.58 -10.31
N THR A 376 6.07 46.34 -9.53
CA THR A 376 5.00 45.79 -8.68
C THR A 376 3.94 45.08 -9.53
N ARG A 377 3.54 45.66 -10.65
CA ARG A 377 2.55 45.07 -11.57
C ARG A 377 3.03 43.74 -12.17
N ARG A 378 4.30 43.64 -12.57
CA ARG A 378 4.88 42.36 -13.01
C ARG A 378 4.94 41.34 -11.87
N ALA A 379 5.23 41.77 -10.64
CA ALA A 379 5.21 40.88 -9.48
C ALA A 379 3.78 40.34 -9.20
N ASP A 380 2.75 41.19 -9.29
CA ASP A 380 1.35 40.78 -9.17
C ASP A 380 0.96 39.79 -10.27
N LEU A 381 1.39 40.04 -11.51
CA LEU A 381 1.16 39.13 -12.64
C LEU A 381 1.80 37.76 -12.40
N TYR A 382 3.07 37.71 -12.00
CA TYR A 382 3.75 36.44 -11.73
C TYR A 382 3.11 35.70 -10.57
N LYS A 383 2.68 36.40 -9.52
CA LYS A 383 1.91 35.78 -8.43
C LYS A 383 0.60 35.17 -8.93
N ALA A 384 -0.15 35.88 -9.77
CA ALA A 384 -1.39 35.38 -10.34
C ALA A 384 -1.14 34.18 -11.29
N PHE A 385 -0.02 34.15 -11.99
CA PHE A 385 0.41 33.00 -12.78
C PHE A 385 0.76 31.78 -11.91
N GLU A 386 1.45 31.95 -10.79
CA GLU A 386 1.69 30.86 -9.83
C GLU A 386 0.38 30.29 -9.27
N GLU A 387 -0.60 31.13 -8.95
CA GLU A 387 -1.93 30.66 -8.51
C GLU A 387 -2.70 29.93 -9.63
N LYS A 388 -2.53 30.36 -10.88
CA LYS A 388 -3.13 29.73 -12.07
C LYS A 388 -2.48 28.39 -12.40
N LYS A 389 -1.19 28.23 -12.08
CA LYS A 389 -0.40 27.02 -12.34
C LYS A 389 -1.00 25.77 -11.71
N GLN A 390 -1.60 25.91 -10.52
CA GLN A 390 -2.33 24.83 -9.83
C GLN A 390 -3.38 24.14 -10.72
N GLU A 391 -4.02 24.88 -11.64
CA GLU A 391 -5.00 24.31 -12.59
C GLU A 391 -4.39 23.25 -13.50
N PHE A 392 -3.12 23.42 -13.86
CA PHE A 392 -2.41 22.60 -14.82
C PHE A 392 -1.55 21.52 -14.18
N GLU A 393 -1.20 21.68 -12.90
CA GLU A 393 -0.44 20.72 -12.09
C GLU A 393 -1.36 19.86 -11.19
N SER A 394 -2.63 19.71 -11.55
CA SER A 394 -3.71 19.15 -10.70
C SER A 394 -3.71 17.62 -10.55
N LEU A 395 -2.54 16.99 -10.59
CA LEU A 395 -2.42 15.53 -10.55
C LEU A 395 -2.86 14.96 -9.20
N GLY A 396 -2.57 15.66 -8.11
CA GLY A 396 -3.06 15.32 -6.77
C GLY A 396 -4.59 15.23 -6.73
N LEU A 397 -5.31 16.23 -7.25
CA LEU A 397 -6.77 16.21 -7.31
C LEU A 397 -7.30 15.04 -8.15
N ALA A 398 -6.59 14.67 -9.21
CA ALA A 398 -6.97 13.56 -10.09
C ALA A 398 -6.68 12.16 -9.52
N GLN A 399 -5.75 12.03 -8.57
CA GLN A 399 -5.20 10.74 -8.15
C GLN A 399 -5.32 10.43 -6.64
N ASN A 400 -5.44 11.43 -5.77
CA ASN A 400 -5.45 11.28 -4.31
C ASN A 400 -6.77 10.74 -3.73
N HIS A 401 -7.64 10.17 -4.57
CA HIS A 401 -8.88 9.56 -4.13
C HIS A 401 -8.61 8.51 -3.07
N PHE A 402 -9.39 8.57 -2.00
CA PHE A 402 -9.32 7.62 -0.91
C PHE A 402 -10.70 7.14 -0.55
N TYR A 403 -10.85 5.83 -0.66
CA TYR A 403 -12.13 5.17 -0.44
C TYR A 403 -12.26 4.71 1.01
N ALA A 404 -13.33 5.15 1.66
CA ALA A 404 -13.72 4.74 3.00
C ALA A 404 -15.12 4.13 2.94
N SER A 405 -15.21 2.81 2.95
CA SER A 405 -16.48 2.07 2.83
C SER A 405 -16.32 0.64 3.32
N LYS A 406 -17.41 -0.12 3.40
CA LYS A 406 -17.35 -1.57 3.66
C LYS A 406 -16.68 -2.39 2.55
N ALA A 407 -16.46 -1.80 1.37
CA ALA A 407 -15.69 -2.41 0.28
C ALA A 407 -14.19 -2.11 0.38
N VAL A 408 -13.76 -1.47 1.48
CA VAL A 408 -12.35 -1.29 1.86
C VAL A 408 -12.19 -1.89 3.25
N TYR A 409 -11.37 -2.93 3.35
CA TYR A 409 -11.11 -3.58 4.63
C TYR A 409 -9.98 -2.84 5.34
N LEU A 410 -10.31 -2.29 6.52
CA LEU A 410 -9.42 -1.46 7.35
C LEU A 410 -9.21 -2.06 8.74
N ASP A 411 -9.89 -3.13 9.08
CA ASP A 411 -9.76 -3.79 10.39
C ASP A 411 -8.31 -4.25 10.62
N ASP A 412 -7.54 -4.37 9.53
CA ASP A 412 -6.13 -4.66 9.59
C ASP A 412 -5.16 -3.49 9.69
N GLU A 413 -5.65 -2.26 9.71
CA GLU A 413 -4.84 -1.07 9.73
C GLU A 413 -4.58 -0.62 11.18
N PRO A 414 -3.39 -0.88 11.76
CA PRO A 414 -3.08 -0.42 13.12
C PRO A 414 -2.74 1.08 13.15
N ASN A 415 -2.36 1.64 11.99
CA ASN A 415 -2.00 3.04 11.82
C ASN A 415 -3.03 3.74 10.95
N PRO A 416 -3.31 5.04 11.16
CA PRO A 416 -4.16 5.80 10.26
C PRO A 416 -3.53 5.93 8.87
N ARG A 417 -4.36 6.26 7.87
CA ARG A 417 -3.89 6.61 6.52
C ARG A 417 -2.74 7.62 6.61
N PRO A 418 -1.65 7.45 5.85
CA PRO A 418 -0.61 8.46 5.73
C PRO A 418 -1.20 9.83 5.38
N VAL A 419 -0.69 10.88 6.00
CA VAL A 419 -1.09 12.26 5.69
C VAL A 419 -0.31 12.74 4.47
N LEU A 420 -0.99 13.33 3.49
CA LEU A 420 -0.31 13.95 2.35
C LEU A 420 0.48 15.18 2.84
N GLN A 421 1.74 15.28 2.42
CA GLN A 421 2.57 16.45 2.65
C GLN A 421 2.43 17.41 1.45
N GLY A 422 2.10 18.67 1.70
CA GLY A 422 1.93 19.69 0.68
C GLY A 422 0.50 19.85 0.16
N ASP A 423 0.37 20.43 -1.03
CA ASP A 423 -0.91 20.79 -1.63
C ASP A 423 -1.63 19.55 -2.22
N PRO A 424 -2.83 19.18 -1.73
CA PRO A 424 -3.58 18.02 -2.22
C PRO A 424 -4.07 18.10 -3.66
N VAL A 425 -4.12 19.30 -4.24
CA VAL A 425 -4.46 19.47 -5.66
C VAL A 425 -3.28 19.09 -6.53
N VAL A 426 -2.06 19.40 -6.10
CA VAL A 426 -0.85 19.25 -6.91
C VAL A 426 -0.09 17.96 -6.61
N GLN A 427 0.20 17.71 -5.34
CA GLN A 427 1.06 16.62 -4.90
C GLN A 427 0.32 15.29 -4.89
N VAL A 428 0.90 14.25 -5.47
CA VAL A 428 0.34 12.89 -5.45
C VAL A 428 0.84 12.11 -4.24
N GLN A 429 -0.10 11.52 -3.50
CA GLN A 429 0.20 10.56 -2.45
C GLN A 429 0.25 9.14 -3.03
N ILE A 430 1.45 8.62 -3.24
CA ILE A 430 1.64 7.23 -3.64
C ILE A 430 1.60 6.34 -2.39
N SER A 431 0.63 5.44 -2.31
CA SER A 431 0.47 4.53 -1.16
C SER A 431 -0.24 3.24 -1.54
N THR A 432 0.12 2.14 -0.87
CA THR A 432 -0.66 0.89 -0.84
C THR A 432 -1.56 0.79 0.38
N TYR A 433 -1.75 1.86 1.16
CA TYR A 433 -2.70 1.87 2.26
C TYR A 433 -4.13 1.64 1.72
N PRO A 434 -4.96 0.78 2.34
CA PRO A 434 -6.27 0.41 1.79
C PRO A 434 -7.17 1.61 1.50
N GLY A 435 -7.84 1.58 0.35
CA GLY A 435 -8.64 2.69 -0.15
C GLY A 435 -7.86 3.65 -1.04
N SER A 436 -6.53 3.56 -1.10
CA SER A 436 -5.68 4.28 -2.06
C SER A 436 -5.66 3.58 -3.42
N ARG A 437 -5.33 4.31 -4.50
CA ARG A 437 -5.08 3.74 -5.83
C ARG A 437 -3.82 2.86 -5.82
N LEU A 438 -3.82 1.74 -6.55
CA LEU A 438 -2.63 0.93 -6.76
C LEU A 438 -1.48 1.77 -7.36
N PRO A 439 -0.28 1.80 -6.74
CA PRO A 439 0.87 2.50 -7.30
C PRO A 439 1.36 1.90 -8.64
N HIS A 440 1.63 2.77 -9.60
CA HIS A 440 2.34 2.41 -10.82
C HIS A 440 3.82 2.09 -10.54
N ALA A 441 4.27 0.93 -11.00
CA ALA A 441 5.68 0.62 -11.19
C ALA A 441 5.87 -0.19 -12.47
N TRP A 442 6.93 0.11 -13.22
CA TRP A 442 7.41 -0.73 -14.31
C TRP A 442 8.19 -1.91 -13.75
N ILE A 443 7.77 -3.12 -14.10
CA ILE A 443 8.41 -4.39 -13.75
C ILE A 443 8.70 -5.17 -15.03
N ASP A 444 9.75 -5.98 -15.02
CA ASP A 444 10.21 -6.72 -16.19
C ASP A 444 9.64 -8.15 -16.19
N LYS A 445 9.45 -8.72 -17.39
CA LYS A 445 9.40 -10.19 -17.51
C LYS A 445 10.78 -10.78 -17.17
N PRO A 446 10.88 -12.04 -16.72
CA PRO A 446 12.15 -12.64 -16.30
C PRO A 446 13.25 -12.62 -17.37
N ASN A 447 12.87 -12.66 -18.66
CA ASN A 447 13.80 -12.58 -19.79
C ASN A 447 14.24 -11.16 -20.16
N ARG A 448 13.69 -10.13 -19.49
CA ARG A 448 13.93 -8.70 -19.73
C ARG A 448 13.65 -8.21 -21.16
N LEU A 449 12.90 -8.96 -21.94
CA LEU A 449 12.52 -8.56 -23.30
C LEU A 449 11.32 -7.61 -23.31
N ASP A 450 10.62 -7.47 -22.18
CA ASP A 450 9.37 -6.74 -22.09
C ASP A 450 9.17 -6.23 -20.65
N THR A 451 8.53 -5.06 -20.54
CA THR A 451 8.13 -4.48 -19.25
C THR A 451 6.62 -4.33 -19.20
N ILE A 452 6.07 -4.40 -17.99
CA ILE A 452 4.64 -4.24 -17.75
C ILE A 452 4.42 -3.34 -16.54
N SER A 453 3.31 -2.62 -16.50
CA SER A 453 2.94 -1.88 -15.29
C SER A 453 2.27 -2.82 -14.28
N THR A 454 2.52 -2.59 -12.99
CA THR A 454 1.71 -3.15 -11.89
C THR A 454 0.21 -2.94 -12.10
N LEU A 455 -0.20 -1.83 -12.73
CA LEU A 455 -1.59 -1.52 -13.06
C LEU A 455 -2.19 -2.48 -14.07
N ASP A 456 -1.39 -3.01 -15.00
CA ASP A 456 -1.86 -3.92 -16.05
C ASP A 456 -2.05 -5.36 -15.55
N LEU A 457 -1.45 -5.69 -14.40
CA LEU A 457 -1.69 -6.96 -13.71
C LEU A 457 -3.06 -6.98 -13.04
N ALA A 458 -3.53 -5.83 -12.56
CA ALA A 458 -4.80 -5.68 -11.85
C ALA A 458 -5.93 -5.17 -12.75
N GLY A 459 -7.18 -5.37 -12.30
CA GLY A 459 -8.38 -5.01 -13.06
C GLY A 459 -8.94 -6.18 -13.87
N LYS A 460 -9.41 -5.91 -15.08
CA LYS A 460 -10.01 -6.89 -16.00
C LYS A 460 -11.21 -7.61 -15.37
N GLY A 461 -12.00 -6.89 -14.56
CA GLY A 461 -13.17 -7.43 -13.87
C GLY A 461 -12.88 -8.47 -12.79
N SER A 462 -11.63 -8.56 -12.31
CA SER A 462 -11.19 -9.53 -11.30
C SER A 462 -10.42 -8.86 -10.16
N PHE A 463 -10.48 -9.44 -8.96
CA PHE A 463 -9.52 -9.10 -7.92
C PHE A 463 -8.12 -9.57 -8.34
N CYS A 464 -7.10 -8.84 -7.91
CA CYS A 464 -5.70 -9.15 -8.18
C CYS A 464 -4.89 -9.11 -6.88
N LEU A 465 -4.07 -10.13 -6.64
CA LEU A 465 -3.22 -10.24 -5.48
C LEU A 465 -1.76 -10.17 -5.95
N LEU A 466 -1.07 -9.09 -5.60
CA LEU A 466 0.36 -8.92 -5.87
C LEU A 466 1.14 -9.41 -4.65
N VAL A 467 2.05 -10.37 -4.86
CA VAL A 467 2.81 -11.02 -3.78
C VAL A 467 4.31 -10.94 -4.05
N GLY A 468 5.12 -11.00 -2.99
CA GLY A 468 6.57 -11.11 -3.11
C GLY A 468 7.03 -12.54 -3.39
N VAL A 469 8.34 -12.77 -3.27
CA VAL A 469 8.96 -14.10 -3.49
C VAL A 469 8.42 -15.14 -2.51
N ASP A 470 8.08 -14.72 -1.27
CA ASP A 470 7.49 -15.57 -0.24
C ASP A 470 5.94 -15.53 -0.25
N GLY A 471 5.35 -15.44 -1.46
CA GLY A 471 3.91 -15.29 -1.67
C GLY A 471 3.10 -16.59 -1.74
N SER A 472 3.68 -17.74 -1.40
CA SER A 472 3.06 -19.06 -1.66
C SER A 472 1.77 -19.31 -0.86
N ALA A 473 1.72 -18.86 0.41
CA ALA A 473 0.54 -18.92 1.25
C ALA A 473 -0.63 -18.11 0.66
N TRP A 474 -0.33 -16.92 0.12
CA TRP A 474 -1.31 -16.06 -0.54
C TRP A 474 -1.88 -16.65 -1.82
N ARG A 475 -1.05 -17.35 -2.62
CA ARG A 475 -1.53 -18.10 -3.79
C ARG A 475 -2.52 -19.18 -3.39
N SER A 476 -2.19 -19.93 -2.33
CA SER A 476 -3.06 -20.98 -1.80
C SER A 476 -4.37 -20.43 -1.24
N ALA A 477 -4.32 -19.31 -0.52
CA ALA A 477 -5.49 -18.63 0.02
C ALA A 477 -6.41 -18.10 -1.10
N ALA A 478 -5.85 -17.47 -2.13
CA ALA A 478 -6.60 -16.99 -3.28
C ALA A 478 -7.29 -18.14 -4.04
N ASP A 479 -6.60 -19.26 -4.22
CA ASP A 479 -7.16 -20.45 -4.87
C ASP A 479 -8.29 -21.08 -4.04
N ALA A 480 -8.12 -21.16 -2.72
CA ALA A 480 -9.15 -21.64 -1.80
C ALA A 480 -10.40 -20.74 -1.82
N ILE A 481 -10.23 -19.42 -1.79
CA ILE A 481 -11.35 -18.46 -1.87
C ILE A 481 -12.05 -18.57 -3.23
N LYS A 482 -11.28 -18.59 -4.31
CA LYS A 482 -11.82 -18.74 -5.67
C LYS A 482 -12.63 -20.04 -5.80
N THR A 483 -12.12 -21.15 -5.27
CA THR A 483 -12.81 -22.45 -5.28
C THR A 483 -14.08 -22.44 -4.42
N ALA A 484 -14.07 -21.72 -3.29
CA ALA A 484 -15.20 -21.67 -2.37
C ALA A 484 -16.30 -20.68 -2.79
N THR A 485 -15.98 -19.66 -3.58
CA THR A 485 -16.88 -18.51 -3.84
C THR A 485 -17.12 -18.21 -5.31
N ASP A 486 -16.38 -18.85 -6.22
CA ASP A 486 -16.29 -18.52 -7.64
C ASP A 486 -15.82 -17.08 -7.95
N ILE A 487 -15.41 -16.31 -6.93
CA ILE A 487 -14.89 -14.95 -7.10
C ILE A 487 -13.53 -15.03 -7.80
N PRO A 488 -13.34 -14.35 -8.95
CA PRO A 488 -12.08 -14.39 -9.67
C PRO A 488 -11.02 -13.56 -8.93
N ILE A 489 -9.98 -14.26 -8.48
CA ILE A 489 -8.76 -13.67 -7.89
C ILE A 489 -7.56 -14.14 -8.74
N LYS A 490 -6.86 -13.19 -9.38
CA LYS A 490 -5.58 -13.43 -10.06
C LYS A 490 -4.44 -13.19 -9.09
N VAL A 491 -3.37 -13.98 -9.15
CA VAL A 491 -2.22 -13.82 -8.26
C VAL A 491 -0.95 -13.72 -9.10
N PHE A 492 -0.12 -12.72 -8.83
CA PHE A 492 1.14 -12.49 -9.53
C PHE A 492 2.27 -12.25 -8.53
N GLY A 493 3.38 -12.99 -8.71
CA GLY A 493 4.59 -12.79 -7.92
C GLY A 493 5.49 -11.75 -8.58
N ILE A 494 6.05 -10.85 -7.76
CA ILE A 494 7.03 -9.86 -8.20
C ILE A 494 8.31 -10.03 -7.38
N GLY A 495 9.39 -10.45 -8.04
CA GLY A 495 10.70 -10.65 -7.44
C GLY A 495 11.54 -11.69 -8.19
N PRO A 496 12.79 -11.93 -7.77
CA PRO A 496 13.64 -12.96 -8.38
C PRO A 496 12.94 -14.33 -8.40
N GLY A 497 12.90 -14.97 -9.57
CA GLY A 497 12.28 -16.29 -9.75
C GLY A 497 10.75 -16.32 -9.81
N GLN A 498 10.08 -15.16 -9.83
CA GLN A 498 8.63 -15.06 -10.01
C GLN A 498 8.24 -14.76 -11.46
N GLU A 499 6.94 -14.64 -11.75
CA GLU A 499 6.42 -14.31 -13.09
C GLU A 499 6.89 -12.92 -13.57
N TYR A 500 7.20 -12.01 -12.65
CA TYR A 500 7.76 -10.69 -12.93
C TYR A 500 8.91 -10.38 -11.98
N ILE A 501 9.86 -9.56 -12.43
CA ILE A 501 11.01 -9.13 -11.64
C ILE A 501 11.06 -7.60 -11.58
N ASP A 502 11.30 -7.06 -10.39
CA ASP A 502 11.46 -5.62 -10.18
C ASP A 502 12.94 -5.23 -10.13
N VAL A 503 13.59 -5.22 -11.31
CA VAL A 503 15.04 -5.02 -11.45
C VAL A 503 15.51 -3.71 -10.83
N TYR A 504 14.70 -2.66 -10.99
CA TYR A 504 15.02 -1.31 -10.52
C TYR A 504 14.43 -0.98 -9.14
N ARG A 505 13.83 -1.97 -8.46
CA ARG A 505 13.21 -1.80 -7.12
C ARG A 505 12.10 -0.75 -7.06
N ARG A 506 11.48 -0.41 -8.19
CA ARG A 506 10.44 0.62 -8.30
C ARG A 506 9.13 0.19 -7.63
N TRP A 507 8.82 -1.10 -7.69
CA TRP A 507 7.68 -1.67 -6.95
C TRP A 507 8.05 -1.85 -5.49
N TYR A 508 9.25 -2.31 -5.18
CA TYR A 508 9.75 -2.48 -3.81
C TYR A 508 9.62 -1.19 -2.99
N GLU A 509 9.95 -0.03 -3.56
CA GLU A 509 9.84 1.29 -2.91
C GLU A 509 8.38 1.69 -2.59
N LYS A 510 7.41 1.18 -3.35
CA LYS A 510 6.00 1.61 -3.29
C LYS A 510 5.07 0.60 -2.63
N ARG A 511 5.46 -0.69 -2.58
CA ARG A 511 4.56 -1.79 -2.22
C ARG A 511 4.10 -1.75 -0.76
N GLY A 512 4.85 -1.11 0.13
CA GLY A 512 4.50 -0.95 1.55
C GLY A 512 4.39 -2.25 2.35
N VAL A 513 4.83 -3.38 1.78
CA VAL A 513 4.80 -4.72 2.37
C VAL A 513 6.13 -5.46 2.13
N GLY A 514 6.46 -6.41 3.00
CA GLY A 514 7.60 -7.31 2.83
C GLY A 514 7.37 -8.41 1.79
N ASP A 515 8.35 -9.30 1.60
CA ASP A 515 8.26 -10.38 0.59
C ASP A 515 7.19 -11.44 0.88
N SER A 516 6.81 -11.61 2.15
CA SER A 516 5.72 -12.48 2.60
C SER A 516 4.36 -11.76 2.63
N GLY A 517 4.35 -10.44 2.42
CA GLY A 517 3.13 -9.65 2.39
C GLY A 517 2.43 -9.71 1.03
N CYS A 518 1.24 -9.12 0.95
CA CYS A 518 0.52 -8.99 -0.29
C CYS A 518 -0.24 -7.67 -0.39
N VAL A 519 -0.53 -7.27 -1.62
CA VAL A 519 -1.40 -6.15 -1.96
C VAL A 519 -2.61 -6.73 -2.70
N LEU A 520 -3.78 -6.75 -2.06
CA LEU A 520 -5.03 -7.13 -2.74
C LEU A 520 -5.58 -5.90 -3.44
N VAL A 521 -5.95 -6.05 -4.71
CA VAL A 521 -6.37 -4.96 -5.58
C VAL A 521 -7.75 -5.31 -6.11
N ARG A 522 -8.69 -4.39 -5.96
CA ARG A 522 -10.05 -4.53 -6.49
C ARG A 522 -10.08 -4.49 -8.02
N PRO A 523 -11.18 -4.94 -8.67
CA PRO A 523 -11.37 -4.77 -10.11
C PRO A 523 -11.23 -3.32 -10.58
N ASP A 524 -11.60 -2.35 -9.74
CA ASP A 524 -11.47 -0.91 -10.03
C ASP A 524 -10.11 -0.30 -9.61
N ARG A 525 -9.16 -1.13 -9.15
CA ARG A 525 -7.79 -0.79 -8.74
C ARG A 525 -7.52 0.05 -7.47
N PRO A 526 -8.44 0.24 -6.50
CA PRO A 526 -8.05 0.60 -5.13
C PRO A 526 -7.49 -0.62 -4.38
N VAL A 527 -6.54 -0.35 -3.48
CA VAL A 527 -5.85 -1.35 -2.67
C VAL A 527 -6.67 -1.74 -1.45
N VAL A 528 -6.58 -3.00 -1.03
CA VAL A 528 -7.08 -3.57 0.23
C VAL A 528 -5.94 -4.41 0.84
N ARG A 529 -5.70 -4.29 2.15
CA ARG A 529 -4.63 -4.95 2.91
C ARG A 529 -5.26 -6.00 3.84
N VAL A 530 -4.50 -7.01 4.26
CA VAL A 530 -5.05 -8.24 4.86
C VAL A 530 -4.22 -8.81 6.03
N GLY A 531 -3.85 -8.01 7.06
CA GLY A 531 -3.33 -8.57 8.34
C GLY A 531 -3.45 -7.68 9.61
N PRO A 532 -4.22 -8.01 10.70
CA PRO A 532 -4.88 -6.96 11.49
C PRO A 532 -4.53 -6.60 12.93
N ARG A 533 -3.80 -7.42 13.68
CA ARG A 533 -3.75 -7.26 15.15
C ARG A 533 -2.34 -7.34 15.72
N GLU A 534 -1.36 -7.01 14.90
CA GLU A 534 0.04 -7.09 15.26
C GLU A 534 0.71 -5.75 15.00
N VAL A 535 1.41 -5.25 16.02
CA VAL A 535 2.14 -3.98 15.98
C VAL A 535 3.59 -4.27 16.32
N ASP A 536 4.49 -4.04 15.37
CA ASP A 536 5.92 -4.04 15.63
C ASP A 536 6.33 -2.71 16.27
N ILE A 537 7.03 -2.79 17.39
CA ILE A 537 7.44 -1.65 18.20
C ILE A 537 8.96 -1.59 18.25
N SER A 538 9.49 -0.51 17.70
CA SER A 538 10.91 -0.17 17.71
C SER A 538 11.15 1.07 18.57
N ASP A 539 10.83 0.98 19.86
CA ASP A 539 11.07 2.01 20.87
C ASP A 539 11.63 1.35 22.14
N ILE A 540 12.75 1.88 22.68
CA ILE A 540 13.47 1.26 23.80
C ILE A 540 12.62 1.25 25.08
N ALA A 541 11.91 2.34 25.35
CA ALA A 541 11.09 2.46 26.56
C ALA A 541 9.91 1.48 26.52
N ALA A 542 9.22 1.40 25.38
CA ALA A 542 8.15 0.45 25.14
C ALA A 542 8.66 -1.01 25.17
N ALA A 543 9.82 -1.30 24.57
CA ALA A 543 10.40 -2.64 24.60
C ALA A 543 10.69 -3.10 26.04
N LYS A 544 11.24 -2.22 26.87
CA LYS A 544 11.45 -2.48 28.30
C LYS A 544 10.15 -2.71 29.06
N GLU A 545 9.12 -1.94 28.76
CA GLU A 545 7.80 -2.10 29.36
C GLU A 545 7.18 -3.46 28.99
N ILE A 546 7.17 -3.79 27.70
CA ILE A 546 6.60 -5.02 27.15
C ILE A 546 7.24 -6.28 27.76
N HIS A 547 8.55 -6.25 28.02
CA HIS A 547 9.27 -7.39 28.60
C HIS A 547 9.40 -7.35 30.12
N ARG A 548 8.76 -6.40 30.81
CA ARG A 548 8.81 -6.30 32.26
C ARG A 548 8.04 -7.43 32.93
N VAL A 549 8.67 -8.09 33.90
CA VAL A 549 8.13 -9.28 34.59
C VAL A 549 6.82 -9.03 35.38
N LYS A 550 6.48 -7.77 35.68
CA LYS A 550 5.37 -7.42 36.60
C LYS A 550 4.06 -6.96 35.93
N ASP A 551 4.07 -6.47 34.69
CA ASP A 551 3.02 -5.56 34.20
C ASP A 551 2.03 -6.17 33.18
N GLY A 552 1.78 -7.48 33.24
CA GLY A 552 0.61 -8.08 32.60
C GLY A 552 0.69 -8.42 31.11
N TYR A 553 1.78 -8.06 30.42
CA TYR A 553 2.02 -8.47 29.03
C TYR A 553 2.32 -9.98 28.95
N ARG A 554 1.40 -10.75 28.39
CA ARG A 554 1.54 -12.21 28.27
C ARG A 554 2.22 -12.58 26.97
N LYS A 555 2.83 -13.77 26.90
CA LYS A 555 3.30 -14.32 25.62
C LYS A 555 2.12 -14.45 24.65
N ALA A 556 2.34 -14.17 23.36
CA ALA A 556 1.32 -14.37 22.34
C ALA A 556 1.18 -15.86 21.95
N PRO A 557 0.04 -16.29 21.37
CA PRO A 557 -0.16 -17.66 20.87
C PRO A 557 0.93 -18.17 19.92
N PHE A 558 1.67 -17.25 19.28
CA PHE A 558 2.89 -17.52 18.53
C PHE A 558 3.81 -18.57 19.18
N TYR A 559 4.06 -18.49 20.49
CA TYR A 559 5.01 -19.38 21.15
C TYR A 559 4.51 -20.84 21.24
N GLN A 560 3.21 -21.04 21.47
CA GLN A 560 2.60 -22.38 21.44
C GLN A 560 2.61 -22.97 20.04
N ASN A 561 2.45 -22.13 19.01
CA ASN A 561 2.54 -22.56 17.62
C ASN A 561 4.00 -22.86 17.20
N LEU A 562 4.96 -22.13 17.78
CA LEU A 562 6.38 -22.35 17.57
C LEU A 562 6.83 -23.70 18.10
N VAL A 563 6.30 -24.16 19.25
CA VAL A 563 6.59 -25.48 19.83
C VAL A 563 5.27 -26.12 20.32
N PRO A 564 4.53 -26.85 19.46
CA PRO A 564 3.24 -27.42 19.79
C PRO A 564 3.40 -28.77 20.50
N ASN A 565 2.36 -29.18 21.23
CA ASN A 565 2.25 -30.49 21.89
C ASN A 565 3.28 -30.76 23.01
N THR A 566 4.02 -29.74 23.42
CA THR A 566 4.92 -29.75 24.58
C THR A 566 4.72 -28.44 25.32
N ASN A 567 4.67 -28.43 26.66
CA ASN A 567 4.57 -27.20 27.45
C ASN A 567 5.82 -27.06 28.32
N ASN A 568 6.51 -25.93 28.23
CA ASN A 568 7.74 -25.63 28.97
C ASN A 568 7.83 -24.12 29.27
N LEU A 569 8.87 -23.72 29.99
CA LEU A 569 9.05 -22.32 30.40
C LEU A 569 9.13 -21.34 29.21
N PHE A 570 9.64 -21.78 28.05
CA PHE A 570 9.78 -20.95 26.86
C PHE A 570 8.43 -20.69 26.17
N ASN A 571 7.54 -21.67 26.06
CA ASN A 571 6.32 -21.53 25.24
C ASN A 571 5.00 -21.40 26.01
N THR A 572 5.00 -21.62 27.32
CA THR A 572 3.79 -21.53 28.14
C THR A 572 3.17 -20.12 28.10
N LEU A 573 1.84 -20.08 28.01
CA LEU A 573 1.04 -18.86 28.19
C LEU A 573 0.46 -18.77 29.62
N ASP A 574 0.59 -19.83 30.41
CA ASP A 574 0.10 -19.94 31.78
C ASP A 574 1.10 -19.33 32.77
N VAL A 575 0.64 -18.29 33.47
CA VAL A 575 1.43 -17.52 34.42
C VAL A 575 1.80 -18.31 35.67
N GLU A 576 0.93 -19.19 36.17
CA GLU A 576 1.19 -20.01 37.36
C GLU A 576 2.15 -21.15 37.02
N PHE A 577 1.94 -21.81 35.88
CA PHE A 577 2.89 -22.80 35.36
C PHE A 577 4.28 -22.17 35.18
N HIS A 578 4.35 -21.02 34.53
CA HIS A 578 5.61 -20.28 34.35
C HIS A 578 6.25 -19.91 35.70
N ARG A 579 5.48 -19.44 36.67
CA ARG A 579 5.99 -19.07 38.01
C ARG A 579 6.55 -20.29 38.75
N HIS A 580 5.84 -21.42 38.72
CA HIS A 580 6.25 -22.66 39.36
C HIS A 580 7.54 -23.21 38.74
N HIS A 581 7.58 -23.36 37.41
CA HIS A 581 8.74 -23.84 36.66
C HIS A 581 9.94 -22.91 36.83
N ARG A 582 9.75 -21.59 36.72
CA ARG A 582 10.83 -20.61 36.92
C ARG A 582 11.46 -20.71 38.30
N ARG A 583 10.66 -20.91 39.35
CA ARG A 583 11.14 -21.05 40.73
C ARG A 583 12.05 -22.27 40.90
N LEU A 584 11.70 -23.38 40.26
CA LEU A 584 12.45 -24.63 40.36
C LEU A 584 13.71 -24.63 39.47
N LEU A 585 13.62 -24.02 38.29
CA LEU A 585 14.70 -23.96 37.29
C LEU A 585 15.68 -22.79 37.47
N SER A 586 15.43 -21.84 38.39
CA SER A 586 16.33 -20.68 38.59
C SER A 586 17.60 -21.05 39.36
N SER A 587 17.51 -21.93 40.35
CA SER A 587 18.68 -22.31 41.15
C SER A 587 19.76 -23.03 40.33
N PRO A 588 19.46 -23.98 39.43
CA PRO A 588 20.48 -24.63 38.62
C PRO A 588 21.20 -23.70 37.63
N LEU A 589 20.59 -22.56 37.29
CA LEU A 589 21.16 -21.53 36.41
C LEU A 589 21.82 -20.38 37.18
N SER A 590 21.99 -20.48 38.50
CA SER A 590 22.74 -19.48 39.26
C SER A 590 24.23 -19.55 38.94
N GLU A 591 24.93 -18.42 39.04
CA GLU A 591 26.39 -18.32 38.85
C GLU A 591 27.15 -19.37 39.68
N SER A 592 26.74 -19.58 40.94
CA SER A 592 27.29 -20.60 41.82
C SER A 592 27.11 -22.04 41.33
N SER A 593 26.00 -22.34 40.64
CA SER A 593 25.72 -23.66 40.09
C SER A 593 26.48 -23.88 38.78
N LEU A 594 26.59 -22.84 37.94
CA LEU A 594 27.32 -22.91 36.67
C LEU A 594 28.82 -23.17 36.85
N LYS A 595 29.43 -22.65 37.93
CA LYS A 595 30.83 -22.98 38.30
C LYS A 595 31.08 -24.49 38.46
N SER A 596 30.07 -25.25 38.90
CA SER A 596 30.22 -26.71 39.07
C SER A 596 30.29 -27.50 37.76
N VAL A 597 29.85 -26.90 36.64
CA VAL A 597 29.83 -27.54 35.32
C VAL A 597 30.90 -27.00 34.37
N GLU A 598 31.59 -25.92 34.75
CA GLU A 598 32.69 -25.29 33.98
C GLU A 598 33.78 -26.28 33.52
N PRO A 599 34.29 -27.23 34.35
CA PRO A 599 35.28 -28.20 33.89
C PRO A 599 34.76 -29.10 32.76
N THR A 600 33.45 -29.36 32.72
CA THR A 600 32.84 -30.15 31.64
C THR A 600 32.81 -29.34 30.35
N VAL A 601 32.45 -28.04 30.43
CA VAL A 601 32.44 -27.12 29.29
C VAL A 601 33.85 -26.97 28.70
N ASP A 602 34.86 -26.73 29.55
CA ASP A 602 36.27 -26.59 29.12
C ASP A 602 36.79 -27.83 28.38
N ALA A 603 36.45 -29.03 28.85
CA ALA A 603 36.82 -30.28 28.18
C ALA A 603 36.25 -30.37 26.76
N TYR A 604 35.00 -29.96 26.53
CA TYR A 604 34.40 -29.92 25.19
C TYR A 604 35.00 -28.81 24.32
N VAL A 605 35.30 -27.64 24.88
CA VAL A 605 35.98 -26.54 24.16
C VAL A 605 37.34 -27.01 23.62
N LYS A 606 38.17 -27.62 24.47
CA LYS A 606 39.47 -28.18 24.08
C LYS A 606 39.35 -29.25 23.00
N MET A 607 38.33 -30.11 23.10
CA MET A 607 38.06 -31.14 22.10
C MET A 607 37.62 -30.55 20.75
N ALA A 608 36.83 -29.47 20.77
CA ALA A 608 36.41 -28.77 19.56
C ALA A 608 37.59 -28.11 18.86
N ILE A 609 38.43 -27.39 19.59
CA ILE A 609 39.66 -26.77 19.07
C ILE A 609 40.59 -27.85 18.48
N GLY A 610 40.79 -28.96 19.19
CA GLY A 610 41.60 -30.08 18.69
C GLY A 610 41.04 -30.72 17.42
N SER A 611 39.71 -30.78 17.28
CA SER A 611 39.06 -31.32 16.08
C SER A 611 39.11 -30.36 14.89
N MET A 612 38.97 -29.06 15.14
CA MET A 612 39.22 -28.01 14.14
C MET A 612 40.66 -28.06 13.65
N LYS A 613 41.64 -28.19 14.56
CA LYS A 613 43.05 -28.31 14.19
C LYS A 613 43.31 -29.51 13.29
N ARG A 614 42.77 -30.68 13.63
CA ARG A 614 42.88 -31.88 12.78
C ARG A 614 42.29 -31.65 11.38
N GLU A 615 41.10 -31.07 11.27
CA GLU A 615 40.50 -30.77 9.97
C GLU A 615 41.31 -29.72 9.19
N MET A 616 41.88 -28.73 9.88
CA MET A 616 42.78 -27.75 9.28
C MET A 616 44.03 -28.42 8.72
N ASP A 617 44.65 -29.33 9.47
CA ASP A 617 45.86 -30.05 9.04
C ASP A 617 45.57 -30.99 7.85
N GLU A 618 44.38 -31.61 7.81
CA GLU A 618 43.99 -32.54 6.74
C GLU A 618 43.49 -31.84 5.46
N ARG A 619 42.71 -30.77 5.60
CA ARG A 619 41.98 -30.12 4.48
C ARG A 619 42.53 -28.74 4.11
N GLY A 620 43.40 -28.16 4.94
CA GLY A 620 43.85 -26.77 4.83
C GLY A 620 42.81 -25.74 5.28
N ALA A 621 41.65 -26.17 5.79
CA ALA A 621 40.57 -25.31 6.29
C ALA A 621 39.65 -26.07 7.24
N ALA A 622 39.27 -25.47 8.37
CA ALA A 622 38.29 -26.02 9.31
C ALA A 622 36.91 -25.36 9.17
N ASP A 623 35.84 -26.14 9.27
CA ASP A 623 34.48 -25.62 9.35
C ASP A 623 34.15 -25.29 10.81
N VAL A 624 34.38 -24.03 11.20
CA VAL A 624 34.18 -23.58 12.58
C VAL A 624 32.71 -23.60 12.99
N ALA A 625 31.78 -23.31 12.08
CA ALA A 625 30.34 -23.32 12.37
C ALA A 625 29.86 -24.72 12.73
N LYS A 626 30.30 -25.73 11.97
CA LYS A 626 30.04 -27.15 12.26
C LYS A 626 30.53 -27.56 13.65
N PHE A 627 31.76 -27.21 14.01
CA PHE A 627 32.33 -27.64 15.30
C PHE A 627 31.79 -26.84 16.48
N TRP A 628 31.41 -25.58 16.31
CA TRP A 628 30.69 -24.82 17.34
C TRP A 628 29.31 -25.41 17.62
N LEU A 629 28.59 -25.81 16.58
CA LEU A 629 27.33 -26.53 16.73
C LEU A 629 27.53 -27.84 17.49
N PHE A 630 28.51 -28.67 17.10
CA PHE A 630 28.75 -29.95 17.77
C PHE A 630 29.14 -29.78 19.24
N MET A 631 29.99 -28.79 19.54
CA MET A 631 30.41 -28.47 20.89
C MET A 631 29.24 -28.01 21.75
N ALA A 632 28.50 -26.99 21.31
CA ALA A 632 27.37 -26.44 22.06
C ALA A 632 26.30 -27.51 22.33
N THR A 633 26.03 -28.34 21.31
CA THR A 633 25.10 -29.47 21.42
C THR A 633 25.55 -30.50 22.44
N ASP A 634 26.77 -31.03 22.33
CA ASP A 634 27.24 -32.07 23.26
C ASP A 634 27.34 -31.55 24.70
N ILE A 635 27.70 -30.27 24.88
CA ILE A 635 27.68 -29.60 26.19
C ILE A 635 26.25 -29.60 26.76
N ILE A 636 25.29 -28.97 26.07
CA ILE A 636 23.96 -28.78 26.65
C ILE A 636 23.22 -30.11 26.87
N VAL A 637 23.52 -31.13 26.05
CA VAL A 637 23.01 -32.48 26.21
C VAL A 637 23.62 -33.18 27.43
N ASP A 638 24.95 -33.13 27.62
CA ASP A 638 25.62 -33.70 28.82
C ASP A 638 25.13 -32.98 30.08
N LEU A 639 24.97 -31.66 30.03
CA LEU A 639 24.41 -30.87 31.12
C LEU A 639 22.93 -31.13 31.39
N SER A 640 22.19 -31.66 30.40
CA SER A 640 20.77 -31.99 30.56
C SER A 640 20.53 -33.42 31.04
N PHE A 641 21.28 -34.38 30.51
CA PHE A 641 21.04 -35.82 30.69
C PHE A 641 22.22 -36.59 31.30
N GLY A 642 23.36 -35.96 31.54
CA GLY A 642 24.57 -36.57 32.12
C GLY A 642 25.43 -37.39 31.13
N GLU A 643 25.05 -37.42 29.86
CA GLU A 643 25.76 -38.11 28.77
C GLU A 643 25.57 -37.32 27.46
N SER A 644 26.64 -37.14 26.67
CA SER A 644 26.57 -36.44 25.38
C SER A 644 26.23 -37.37 24.22
N PHE A 645 25.98 -36.79 23.04
CA PHE A 645 25.73 -37.56 21.81
C PHE A 645 27.01 -38.01 21.11
N GLY A 646 28.16 -37.45 21.51
CA GLY A 646 29.46 -37.75 20.94
C GLY A 646 29.61 -37.24 19.50
N ILE A 647 28.74 -36.32 19.06
CA ILE A 647 28.78 -35.79 17.70
C ILE A 647 30.04 -34.95 17.47
N LEU A 648 30.59 -34.33 18.52
CA LEU A 648 31.87 -33.62 18.46
C LEU A 648 33.03 -34.60 18.26
N LYS A 649 33.04 -35.70 19.02
CA LYS A 649 34.08 -36.72 18.94
C LYS A 649 34.09 -37.41 17.57
N HIS A 650 32.92 -37.70 17.03
CA HIS A 650 32.76 -38.40 15.75
C HIS A 650 32.77 -37.47 14.54
N GLY A 651 32.62 -36.15 14.74
CA GLY A 651 32.59 -35.17 13.67
C GLY A 651 31.38 -35.30 12.73
N LYS A 652 30.29 -35.93 13.18
CA LYS A 652 29.10 -36.20 12.37
C LYS A 652 27.83 -36.04 13.21
N LYS A 653 26.82 -35.38 12.63
CA LYS A 653 25.48 -35.30 13.22
C LYS A 653 24.87 -36.70 13.36
N ASN A 654 24.10 -36.90 14.43
CA ASN A 654 23.27 -38.08 14.60
C ASN A 654 21.81 -37.77 14.20
N GLN A 655 20.98 -38.81 14.06
CA GLN A 655 19.59 -38.65 13.64
C GLN A 655 18.78 -37.76 14.59
N TYR A 656 19.06 -37.80 15.90
CA TYR A 656 18.34 -36.98 16.88
C TYR A 656 18.55 -35.48 16.65
N ILE A 657 19.77 -35.06 16.33
CA ILE A 657 20.09 -33.66 16.03
C ILE A 657 19.52 -33.22 14.69
N GLU A 658 19.59 -34.08 13.66
CA GLU A 658 18.95 -33.80 12.37
C GLU A 658 17.43 -33.62 12.52
N ASP A 659 16.80 -34.44 13.36
CA ASP A 659 15.37 -34.32 13.67
C ASP A 659 15.06 -33.02 14.44
N LEU A 660 15.92 -32.65 15.40
CA LEU A 660 15.73 -31.49 16.28
C LEU A 660 15.89 -30.17 15.50
N GLU A 661 16.95 -30.04 14.70
CA GLU A 661 17.16 -28.92 13.77
C GLU A 661 16.03 -28.85 12.73
N GLY A 662 15.66 -30.00 12.15
CA GLY A 662 14.60 -30.10 11.16
C GLY A 662 13.23 -29.67 11.70
N LEU A 663 12.92 -29.97 12.97
CA LEU A 663 11.70 -29.49 13.63
C LEU A 663 11.77 -28.02 14.03
N ALA A 664 12.95 -27.51 14.43
CA ALA A 664 13.16 -26.11 14.76
C ALA A 664 12.98 -25.21 13.51
N ALA A 665 13.59 -25.57 12.38
CA ALA A 665 13.44 -24.86 11.10
C ALA A 665 11.98 -24.81 10.62
N LYS A 666 11.22 -25.90 10.82
CA LYS A 666 9.77 -25.96 10.53
C LYS A 666 8.93 -25.18 11.55
N GLY A 667 9.49 -24.88 12.72
CA GLY A 667 8.84 -24.13 13.79
C GLY A 667 8.43 -22.74 13.35
N SER A 668 9.29 -22.02 12.62
CA SER A 668 8.99 -20.68 12.11
C SER A 668 7.82 -20.68 11.11
N ILE A 669 7.79 -21.65 10.19
CA ILE A 669 6.68 -21.81 9.23
C ILE A 669 5.38 -22.11 9.98
N ARG A 670 5.44 -22.96 11.01
CA ARG A 670 4.27 -23.33 11.81
C ARG A 670 3.78 -22.20 12.71
N SER A 671 4.66 -21.39 13.27
CA SER A 671 4.27 -20.23 14.09
C SER A 671 3.66 -19.12 13.25
N THR A 672 4.12 -18.93 12.02
CA THR A 672 3.54 -18.00 11.05
C THR A 672 2.23 -18.54 10.44
N PHE A 673 2.10 -19.86 10.21
CA PHE A 673 0.93 -20.48 9.58
C PHE A 673 0.33 -21.66 10.38
N PRO A 674 -0.13 -21.44 11.62
CA PRO A 674 -0.56 -22.52 12.52
C PRO A 674 -1.78 -23.29 12.02
N THR A 675 -2.74 -22.61 11.41
CA THR A 675 -3.93 -23.20 10.80
C THR A 675 -3.58 -24.05 9.58
N LEU A 676 -2.69 -23.56 8.71
CA LEU A 676 -2.24 -24.29 7.52
C LEU A 676 -1.58 -25.62 7.92
N ILE A 677 -0.66 -25.59 8.89
CA ILE A 677 0.05 -26.79 9.35
C ILE A 677 -0.90 -27.75 10.09
N SER A 678 -1.87 -27.24 10.87
CA SER A 678 -2.89 -28.07 11.53
C SER A 678 -3.76 -28.83 10.53
N PHE A 679 -4.14 -28.21 9.40
CA PHE A 679 -4.84 -28.92 8.31
C PHE A 679 -3.92 -29.86 7.54
N ALA A 680 -2.69 -29.43 7.25
CA ALA A 680 -1.76 -30.21 6.45
C ALA A 680 -1.32 -31.50 7.16
N THR A 681 -1.19 -31.50 8.49
CA THR A 681 -0.94 -32.72 9.30
C THR A 681 -2.07 -33.75 9.27
N LYS A 682 -3.28 -33.39 8.81
CA LYS A 682 -4.39 -34.34 8.58
C LYS A 682 -4.33 -34.99 7.18
N LEU A 683 -3.47 -34.51 6.28
CA LEU A 683 -3.25 -35.08 4.95
C LEU A 683 -2.16 -36.15 5.02
N PRO A 684 -2.31 -37.31 4.36
CA PRO A 684 -1.38 -38.44 4.45
C PRO A 684 -0.11 -38.22 3.60
N LEU A 685 0.46 -37.01 3.58
CA LEU A 685 1.65 -36.68 2.82
C LEU A 685 2.94 -37.17 3.52
N PRO A 686 3.95 -37.65 2.77
CA PRO A 686 5.19 -38.20 3.34
C PRO A 686 5.92 -37.24 4.30
N VAL A 687 5.91 -35.94 4.02
CA VAL A 687 6.58 -34.92 4.84
C VAL A 687 5.98 -34.80 6.25
N PHE A 688 4.67 -35.01 6.42
CA PHE A 688 4.00 -34.98 7.73
C PHE A 688 4.19 -36.28 8.49
N LYS A 689 4.23 -37.41 7.78
CA LYS A 689 4.62 -38.70 8.38
C LYS A 689 6.05 -38.63 8.92
N GLU A 690 6.98 -38.08 8.16
CA GLU A 690 8.37 -37.93 8.62
C GLU A 690 8.49 -36.94 9.78
N THR A 691 7.74 -35.83 9.75
CA THR A 691 7.75 -34.85 10.84
C THR A 691 7.14 -35.43 12.14
N ALA A 692 6.09 -36.24 12.03
CA ALA A 692 5.51 -36.95 13.17
C ALA A 692 6.45 -38.05 13.69
N ALA A 693 7.12 -38.78 12.80
CA ALA A 693 8.13 -39.78 13.15
C ALA A 693 9.34 -39.15 13.84
N ALA A 694 9.87 -38.04 13.33
CA ALA A 694 10.94 -37.25 13.95
C ALA A 694 10.54 -36.75 15.35
N ALA A 695 9.32 -36.21 15.50
CA ALA A 695 8.81 -35.78 16.80
C ALA A 695 8.66 -36.95 17.78
N GLN A 696 8.29 -38.14 17.30
CA GLN A 696 8.23 -39.34 18.13
C GLN A 696 9.63 -39.82 18.53
N ARG A 697 10.58 -39.91 17.58
CA ARG A 697 11.99 -40.27 17.85
C ARG A 697 12.62 -39.35 18.89
N ILE A 698 12.36 -38.04 18.80
CA ILE A 698 12.83 -37.06 19.78
C ILE A 698 12.22 -37.29 21.17
N ARG A 699 10.94 -37.67 21.26
CA ARG A 699 10.28 -38.00 22.53
C ARG A 699 10.82 -39.29 23.14
N ASP A 700 10.99 -40.33 22.33
CA ASP A 700 11.48 -41.63 22.79
C ASP A 700 12.91 -41.50 23.30
N TYR A 701 13.76 -40.82 22.53
CA TYR A 701 15.15 -40.58 22.89
C TYR A 701 15.28 -39.81 24.21
N SER A 702 14.53 -38.72 24.38
CA SER A 702 14.60 -37.91 25.60
C SER A 702 14.00 -38.64 26.81
N ALA A 703 12.96 -39.46 26.62
CA ALA A 703 12.42 -40.33 27.68
C ALA A 703 13.45 -41.38 28.13
N GLU A 704 14.13 -42.04 27.19
CA GLU A 704 15.18 -42.99 27.50
C GLU A 704 16.37 -42.32 28.20
N ALA A 705 16.78 -41.12 27.77
CA ALA A 705 17.87 -40.37 28.38
C ALA A 705 17.56 -40.00 29.85
N VAL A 706 16.33 -39.54 30.12
CA VAL A 706 15.85 -39.27 31.49
C VAL A 706 15.82 -40.55 32.32
N ALA A 707 15.35 -41.67 31.76
CA ALA A 707 15.29 -42.96 32.46
C ALA A 707 16.69 -43.51 32.78
N ARG A 708 17.64 -43.40 31.83
CA ARG A 708 19.05 -43.77 32.02
C ARG A 708 19.69 -42.94 33.13
N TYR A 709 19.51 -41.62 33.10
CA TYR A 709 20.05 -40.74 34.15
C TYR A 709 19.49 -41.10 35.53
N LYS A 710 18.17 -41.32 35.65
CA LYS A 710 17.55 -41.74 36.92
C LYS A 710 18.08 -43.08 37.42
N THR A 711 18.26 -44.05 36.52
CA THR A 711 18.80 -45.38 36.87
C THR A 711 20.24 -45.26 37.36
N ASN A 712 21.08 -44.49 36.68
CA ASN A 712 22.46 -44.24 37.08
C ASN A 712 22.54 -43.48 38.40
N PHE A 713 21.66 -42.49 38.60
CA PHE A 713 21.55 -41.74 39.84
C PHE A 713 21.10 -42.62 41.01
N ALA A 714 20.10 -43.48 40.82
CA ALA A 714 19.61 -44.40 41.86
C ALA A 714 20.65 -45.46 42.24
N ASN A 715 21.40 -45.97 41.25
CA ASN A 715 22.42 -47.00 41.48
C ASN A 715 23.72 -46.45 42.10
N ASN A 716 24.09 -45.20 41.78
CA ASN A 716 25.30 -44.57 42.34
C ASN A 716 25.20 -43.03 42.41
N PRO A 717 24.52 -42.48 43.45
CA PRO A 717 24.28 -41.04 43.58
C PRO A 717 25.56 -40.20 43.69
N ALA A 718 26.64 -40.77 44.22
CA ALA A 718 27.93 -40.10 44.39
C ALA A 718 28.75 -40.03 43.09
N ALA A 719 28.51 -40.93 42.14
CA ALA A 719 29.18 -40.94 40.83
C ALA A 719 28.38 -40.23 39.72
N ALA A 720 27.14 -39.81 40.00
CA ALA A 720 26.32 -39.11 39.03
C ALA A 720 26.85 -37.69 38.76
N LYS A 721 27.11 -37.39 37.48
CA LYS A 721 27.61 -36.07 37.05
C LYS A 721 26.66 -34.93 37.48
N PRO A 722 27.20 -33.73 37.79
CA PRO A 722 26.39 -32.53 37.97
C PRO A 722 25.63 -32.20 36.68
N THR A 723 24.31 -32.01 36.77
CA THR A 723 23.46 -31.61 35.63
C THR A 723 22.56 -30.44 36.03
N LEU A 724 22.07 -29.70 35.04
CA LEU A 724 21.13 -28.59 35.24
C LEU A 724 19.77 -29.04 35.80
N PHE A 725 19.46 -30.34 35.69
CA PHE A 725 18.19 -30.92 36.15
C PHE A 725 18.35 -31.76 37.43
N ARG A 726 19.56 -31.92 37.98
CA ARG A 726 19.83 -32.76 39.16
C ARG A 726 18.89 -32.50 40.33
N LYS A 727 18.75 -31.23 40.73
CA LYS A 727 17.86 -30.83 41.84
C LYS A 727 16.38 -31.12 41.57
N LEU A 728 15.96 -31.15 40.30
CA LEU A 728 14.60 -31.49 39.90
C LEU A 728 14.36 -33.00 39.99
N PHE A 729 15.37 -33.81 39.69
CA PHE A 729 15.32 -35.25 39.90
C PHE A 729 15.34 -35.63 41.39
N GLU A 730 16.04 -34.87 42.22
CA GLU A 730 16.13 -35.08 43.68
C GLU A 730 14.85 -34.67 44.44
N ALA A 731 14.04 -33.75 43.91
CA ALA A 731 12.88 -33.17 44.60
C ALA A 731 11.64 -34.10 44.67
N GLY A 732 11.64 -35.26 44.01
CA GLY A 732 10.53 -36.23 44.08
C GLY A 732 9.17 -35.62 43.68
N GLU A 733 8.12 -35.88 44.46
CA GLU A 733 6.76 -35.33 44.23
C GLU A 733 6.67 -33.80 44.42
N ALA A 734 7.68 -33.15 45.02
CA ALA A 734 7.76 -31.69 45.13
C ALA A 734 8.49 -31.04 43.93
N GLY A 735 8.99 -31.86 43.00
CA GLY A 735 9.68 -31.44 41.77
C GLY A 735 8.78 -31.47 40.53
N LEU A 736 9.41 -31.44 39.37
CA LEU A 736 8.72 -31.55 38.07
C LEU A 736 8.49 -33.03 37.71
N SER A 737 7.39 -33.32 37.02
CA SER A 737 7.12 -34.65 36.46
C SER A 737 8.17 -35.04 35.40
N ASN A 738 8.27 -36.32 35.07
CA ASN A 738 9.21 -36.79 34.04
C ASN A 738 8.95 -36.14 32.68
N ASP A 739 7.68 -35.95 32.30
CA ASP A 739 7.31 -35.32 31.04
C ASP A 739 7.64 -33.82 31.03
N GLU A 740 7.51 -33.13 32.17
CA GLU A 740 7.92 -31.73 32.32
C GLU A 740 9.45 -31.59 32.28
N ILE A 741 10.20 -32.45 32.97
CA ILE A 741 11.67 -32.44 32.90
C ILE A 741 12.14 -32.69 31.47
N ARG A 742 11.53 -33.65 30.77
CA ARG A 742 11.79 -33.92 29.36
C ARG A 742 11.52 -32.70 28.48
N ALA A 743 10.38 -32.03 28.68
CA ALA A 743 9.98 -30.85 27.93
C ALA A 743 10.94 -29.67 28.13
N GLU A 744 11.43 -29.46 29.35
CA GLU A 744 12.41 -28.43 29.68
C GLU A 744 13.80 -28.78 29.12
N ALA A 745 14.24 -30.03 29.22
CA ALA A 745 15.51 -30.48 28.65
C ALA A 745 15.54 -30.33 27.13
N GLN A 746 14.44 -30.65 26.43
CA GLN A 746 14.31 -30.41 25.00
C GLN A 746 14.42 -28.91 24.65
N ALA A 747 13.77 -28.04 25.43
CA ALA A 747 13.87 -26.60 25.24
C ALA A 747 15.30 -26.08 25.44
N TYR A 748 16.02 -26.60 26.45
CA TYR A 748 17.40 -26.22 26.74
C TYR A 748 18.34 -26.66 25.62
N ILE A 749 18.16 -27.87 25.08
CA ILE A 749 19.00 -28.36 23.98
C ILE A 749 18.80 -27.50 22.73
N VAL A 750 17.57 -27.20 22.34
CA VAL A 750 17.29 -26.32 21.19
C VAL A 750 17.87 -24.93 21.42
N ALA A 751 17.60 -24.32 22.58
CA ALA A 751 18.02 -22.96 22.87
C ALA A 751 19.54 -22.84 23.01
N GLY A 752 20.20 -23.77 23.69
CA GLY A 752 21.62 -23.72 24.03
C GLY A 752 22.58 -24.27 22.96
N SER A 753 22.07 -24.94 21.91
CA SER A 753 22.92 -25.44 20.83
C SER A 753 23.10 -24.38 19.73
N ASP A 754 22.03 -24.10 18.98
CA ASP A 754 22.11 -23.30 17.75
C ASP A 754 22.44 -21.83 18.03
N THR A 755 21.86 -21.25 19.09
CA THR A 755 22.08 -19.82 19.38
C THR A 755 23.52 -19.55 19.79
N THR A 756 24.06 -20.37 20.69
CA THR A 756 25.46 -20.29 21.13
C THR A 756 26.43 -20.55 19.97
N ALA A 757 26.16 -21.57 19.15
CA ALA A 757 26.98 -21.86 17.98
C ALA A 757 26.98 -20.72 16.95
N THR A 758 25.82 -20.11 16.71
CA THR A 758 25.66 -18.97 15.80
C THR A 758 26.43 -17.76 16.31
N THR A 759 26.27 -17.42 17.59
CA THR A 759 27.02 -16.31 18.22
C THR A 759 28.53 -16.52 18.12
N LEU A 760 29.03 -17.72 18.45
CA LEU A 760 30.47 -18.03 18.35
C LEU A 760 30.97 -17.98 16.91
N THR A 761 30.16 -18.42 15.94
CA THR A 761 30.51 -18.36 14.53
C THR A 761 30.70 -16.92 14.07
N TYR A 762 29.74 -16.04 14.35
CA TYR A 762 29.84 -14.63 13.97
C TYR A 762 30.89 -13.87 14.77
N LEU A 763 31.13 -14.23 16.03
CA LEU A 763 32.21 -13.67 16.85
C LEU A 763 33.56 -13.95 16.19
N ILE A 764 33.86 -15.23 15.93
CA ILE A 764 35.13 -15.63 15.32
C ILE A 764 35.28 -15.06 13.91
N TYR A 765 34.22 -15.09 13.10
CA TYR A 765 34.22 -14.46 11.79
C TYR A 765 34.58 -12.96 11.87
N SER A 766 33.97 -12.22 12.79
CA SER A 766 34.19 -10.78 12.93
C SER A 766 35.58 -10.46 13.43
N VAL A 767 36.07 -11.20 14.44
CA VAL A 767 37.44 -11.07 14.94
C VAL A 767 38.46 -11.40 13.85
N CYS A 768 38.28 -12.50 13.11
CA CYS A 768 39.19 -12.88 12.02
C CYS A 768 39.17 -11.90 10.84
N SER A 769 38.08 -11.17 10.65
CA SER A 769 37.93 -10.18 9.58
C SER A 769 38.54 -8.81 9.92
N HIS A 770 38.94 -8.58 11.18
CA HIS A 770 39.51 -7.31 11.64
C HIS A 770 40.85 -7.56 12.36
N ASP A 771 41.95 -7.40 11.61
CA ASP A 771 43.31 -7.74 12.07
C ASP A 771 43.73 -6.98 13.34
N ASP A 772 43.36 -5.71 13.45
CA ASP A 772 43.63 -4.83 14.58
C ASP A 772 42.90 -5.29 15.86
N VAL A 773 41.60 -5.59 15.73
CA VAL A 773 40.78 -6.12 16.82
C VAL A 773 41.29 -7.48 17.27
N ARG A 774 41.67 -8.36 16.32
CA ARG A 774 42.27 -9.68 16.61
C ARG A 774 43.58 -9.52 17.38
N GLN A 775 44.48 -8.65 16.94
CA GLN A 775 45.79 -8.47 17.58
C GLN A 775 45.64 -7.94 19.02
N LYS A 776 44.70 -7.01 19.24
CA LYS A 776 44.38 -6.50 20.58
C LYS A 776 43.79 -7.60 21.47
N LEU A 777 42.86 -8.40 20.95
CA LEU A 777 42.29 -9.54 21.69
C LEU A 777 43.35 -10.59 22.03
N VAL A 778 44.22 -10.97 21.09
CA VAL A 778 45.29 -11.95 21.36
C VAL A 778 46.25 -11.42 22.43
N THR A 779 46.62 -10.15 22.37
CA THR A 779 47.47 -9.52 23.39
C THR A 779 46.81 -9.60 24.78
N GLU A 780 45.53 -9.22 24.89
CA GLU A 780 44.77 -9.30 26.15
C GLU A 780 44.68 -10.73 26.68
N LEU A 781 44.43 -11.72 25.81
CA LEU A 781 44.33 -13.14 26.19
C LEU A 781 45.69 -13.75 26.60
N MET A 782 46.83 -13.23 26.11
CA MET A 782 48.17 -13.70 26.48
C MET A 782 48.59 -13.31 27.90
N GLU A 783 47.85 -12.39 28.55
CA GLU A 783 48.08 -12.01 29.94
C GLU A 783 47.42 -12.97 30.95
N LEU A 784 46.57 -13.88 30.47
CA LEU A 784 45.91 -14.88 31.32
C LEU A 784 46.88 -15.94 31.84
N PRO A 785 46.70 -16.43 33.08
CA PRO A 785 47.45 -17.56 33.60
C PRO A 785 47.06 -18.87 32.88
N ASP A 786 47.94 -19.88 32.90
CA ASP A 786 47.70 -21.18 32.25
C ASP A 786 46.44 -21.91 32.75
N ASP A 787 46.03 -21.64 33.99
CA ASP A 787 44.86 -22.22 34.68
C ASP A 787 43.71 -21.21 34.87
N PHE A 788 43.58 -20.23 33.97
CA PHE A 788 42.50 -19.24 34.02
C PHE A 788 41.10 -19.88 34.10
N GLY A 789 40.20 -19.21 34.82
CA GLY A 789 38.80 -19.60 34.93
C GLY A 789 37.85 -18.43 34.66
N HIS A 790 36.56 -18.67 34.88
CA HIS A 790 35.50 -17.69 34.63
C HIS A 790 35.74 -16.30 35.25
N ASN A 791 36.29 -16.24 36.47
CA ASN A 791 36.55 -14.96 37.14
C ASN A 791 37.63 -14.14 36.42
N ASP A 792 38.64 -14.77 35.82
CA ASP A 792 39.71 -14.08 35.10
C ASP A 792 39.19 -13.50 33.78
N LEU A 793 38.34 -14.26 33.07
CA LEU A 793 37.71 -13.84 31.82
C LEU A 793 36.73 -12.66 31.99
N ARG A 794 36.06 -12.60 33.16
CA ARG A 794 35.07 -11.57 33.46
C ARG A 794 35.67 -10.16 33.48
N GLU A 795 36.94 -10.05 33.83
CA GLU A 795 37.65 -8.77 33.96
C GLU A 795 38.31 -8.30 32.66
N LEU A 796 38.15 -9.03 31.55
CA LEU A 796 38.75 -8.67 30.25
C LEU A 796 37.85 -7.72 29.44
N PRO A 797 38.15 -6.40 29.40
CA PRO A 797 37.26 -5.43 28.77
C PRO A 797 37.13 -5.61 27.25
N HIS A 798 38.21 -5.93 26.54
CA HIS A 798 38.17 -6.01 25.08
C HIS A 798 37.45 -7.28 24.60
N LEU A 799 37.64 -8.41 25.28
CA LEU A 799 36.84 -9.63 25.08
C LEU A 799 35.34 -9.37 25.29
N ASN A 800 34.95 -8.71 26.39
CA ASN A 800 33.54 -8.42 26.68
C ASN A 800 32.93 -7.47 25.63
N ASN A 801 33.66 -6.43 25.21
CA ASN A 801 33.23 -5.53 24.13
C ASN A 801 32.98 -6.25 22.80
N ILE A 802 33.82 -7.25 22.47
CA ILE A 802 33.65 -8.10 21.28
C ILE A 802 32.39 -8.95 21.39
N ILE A 803 32.13 -9.52 22.57
CA ILE A 803 30.92 -10.32 22.82
C ILE A 803 29.68 -9.45 22.68
N ASP A 804 29.65 -8.29 23.35
CA ASP A 804 28.52 -7.35 23.32
C ASP A 804 28.25 -6.84 21.91
N GLU A 805 29.29 -6.49 21.14
CA GLU A 805 29.12 -6.03 19.76
C GLU A 805 28.64 -7.14 18.83
N THR A 806 29.11 -8.37 19.04
CA THR A 806 28.62 -9.52 18.29
C THR A 806 27.15 -9.80 18.60
N LEU A 807 26.75 -9.77 19.87
CA LEU A 807 25.37 -9.96 20.28
C LEU A 807 24.46 -8.83 19.80
N ARG A 808 24.98 -7.60 19.71
CA ARG A 808 24.27 -6.47 19.11
C ARG A 808 24.02 -6.69 17.61
N LEU A 809 25.08 -6.82 16.82
CA LEU A 809 24.95 -6.83 15.36
C LEU A 809 24.44 -8.18 14.81
N TYR A 810 24.93 -9.29 15.37
CA TYR A 810 24.64 -10.65 14.95
C TYR A 810 23.85 -11.42 16.01
N ALA A 811 22.79 -10.80 16.54
CA ALA A 811 21.87 -11.44 17.47
C ALA A 811 21.34 -12.77 16.90
N ALA A 812 21.49 -13.87 17.65
CA ALA A 812 21.05 -15.20 17.22
C ALA A 812 19.51 -15.30 17.08
N VAL A 813 18.76 -14.41 17.75
CA VAL A 813 17.30 -14.31 17.66
C VAL A 813 16.92 -12.88 17.22
N PRO A 814 17.09 -12.54 15.93
CA PRO A 814 16.91 -11.17 15.45
C PRO A 814 15.42 -10.78 15.29
N SER A 815 14.51 -11.76 15.27
CA SER A 815 13.09 -11.62 14.91
C SER A 815 12.18 -11.17 16.06
N ALA A 816 10.90 -11.01 15.76
CA ALA A 816 9.85 -10.59 16.70
C ALA A 816 9.72 -11.50 17.94
N LEU A 817 9.54 -10.86 19.10
CA LEU A 817 9.22 -11.49 20.39
C LEU A 817 7.82 -11.05 20.88
N PRO A 818 6.74 -11.63 20.34
CA PRO A 818 5.39 -11.10 20.48
C PRO A 818 4.82 -11.22 21.91
N ARG A 819 4.11 -10.20 22.35
CA ARG A 819 3.38 -10.14 23.63
C ARG A 819 1.96 -9.64 23.38
N VAL A 820 1.04 -9.98 24.27
CA VAL A 820 -0.34 -9.51 24.22
C VAL A 820 -0.49 -8.34 25.17
N VAL A 821 -1.02 -7.22 24.66
CA VAL A 821 -1.33 -6.03 25.46
C VAL A 821 -2.42 -6.38 26.49
N PRO A 822 -2.27 -5.98 27.78
CA PRO A 822 -3.27 -6.22 28.80
C PRO A 822 -4.67 -5.70 28.39
N ALA A 823 -5.74 -6.32 28.90
CA ALA A 823 -7.12 -5.99 28.53
C ALA A 823 -7.51 -4.50 28.65
N GLY A 824 -6.84 -3.74 29.53
CA GLY A 824 -7.05 -2.29 29.69
C GLY A 824 -6.42 -1.42 28.60
N GLY A 825 -5.70 -2.01 27.64
CA GLY A 825 -4.82 -1.30 26.72
C GLY A 825 -3.55 -0.78 27.41
N ALA A 826 -2.64 -0.21 26.62
CA ALA A 826 -1.41 0.36 27.14
C ALA A 826 -0.90 1.51 26.27
N HIS A 827 -0.21 2.48 26.86
CA HIS A 827 0.45 3.54 26.10
C HIS A 827 1.89 3.14 25.78
N LEU A 828 2.18 2.79 24.53
CA LEU A 828 3.49 2.37 24.06
C LEU A 828 3.98 3.32 22.97
N ALA A 829 5.24 3.77 23.08
CA ALA A 829 5.87 4.69 22.11
C ALA A 829 5.06 5.98 21.83
N GLY A 830 4.28 6.46 22.81
CA GLY A 830 3.41 7.63 22.67
C GLY A 830 2.00 7.35 22.15
N TYR A 831 1.65 6.10 21.86
CA TYR A 831 0.36 5.70 21.30
C TYR A 831 -0.42 4.79 22.26
N PHE A 832 -1.74 4.96 22.36
CA PHE A 832 -2.60 4.00 23.07
C PHE A 832 -2.84 2.77 22.20
N ILE A 833 -2.33 1.62 22.62
CA ILE A 833 -2.53 0.32 22.00
C ILE A 833 -3.69 -0.40 22.72
N PRO A 834 -4.76 -0.79 22.01
CA PRO A 834 -5.88 -1.50 22.60
C PRO A 834 -5.48 -2.85 23.23
N GLY A 835 -6.19 -3.27 24.27
CA GLY A 835 -6.00 -4.58 24.88
C GLY A 835 -6.22 -5.71 23.88
N GLU A 836 -5.58 -6.86 24.14
CA GLU A 836 -5.58 -8.05 23.27
C GLU A 836 -4.88 -7.88 21.91
N THR A 837 -4.26 -6.72 21.64
CA THR A 837 -3.37 -6.52 20.49
C THR A 837 -2.04 -7.24 20.71
N VAL A 838 -1.48 -7.86 19.67
CA VAL A 838 -0.12 -8.40 19.73
C VAL A 838 0.87 -7.27 19.46
N VAL A 839 1.80 -7.06 20.38
CA VAL A 839 2.91 -6.13 20.25
C VAL A 839 4.22 -6.92 20.20
N SER A 840 5.06 -6.61 19.23
CA SER A 840 6.30 -7.30 18.97
C SER A 840 7.48 -6.35 19.11
N THR A 841 8.59 -6.87 19.62
CA THR A 841 9.88 -6.19 19.57
C THR A 841 10.89 -7.10 18.92
N GLN A 842 11.82 -6.55 18.17
CA GLN A 842 12.79 -7.32 17.41
C GLN A 842 14.20 -6.74 17.60
N ALA A 843 15.13 -7.62 17.98
CA ALA A 843 16.53 -7.25 18.19
C ALA A 843 17.14 -6.64 16.92
N TRP A 844 16.77 -7.14 15.73
CA TRP A 844 17.28 -6.60 14.46
C TRP A 844 17.12 -5.09 14.34
N THR A 845 15.90 -4.58 14.58
CA THR A 845 15.60 -3.15 14.42
C THR A 845 16.13 -2.34 15.60
N LEU A 846 15.94 -2.81 16.84
CA LEU A 846 16.38 -2.08 18.04
C LEU A 846 17.91 -1.93 18.11
N HIS A 847 18.65 -2.96 17.70
CA HIS A 847 20.11 -2.97 17.74
C HIS A 847 20.76 -2.15 16.61
N ARG A 848 19.94 -1.72 15.63
CA ARG A 848 20.39 -0.97 14.43
C ARG A 848 19.84 0.45 14.36
N ASP A 849 19.30 0.96 15.46
CA ASP A 849 18.85 2.35 15.53
C ASP A 849 20.06 3.31 15.48
N PRO A 850 20.21 4.14 14.43
CA PRO A 850 21.32 5.08 14.30
C PRO A 850 21.32 6.18 15.36
N HIS A 851 20.19 6.40 16.06
CA HIS A 851 20.13 7.33 17.19
C HIS A 851 20.82 6.76 18.44
N VAL A 852 20.90 5.43 18.54
CA VAL A 852 21.49 4.71 19.68
C VAL A 852 22.90 4.24 19.35
N PHE A 853 23.08 3.70 18.15
CA PHE A 853 24.34 3.15 17.65
C PHE A 853 24.75 3.91 16.39
N PRO A 854 25.68 4.88 16.51
CA PRO A 854 26.31 5.48 15.33
C PRO A 854 26.93 4.39 14.45
N ASP A 855 26.73 4.52 13.14
CA ASP A 855 27.11 3.52 12.13
C ASP A 855 26.65 2.10 12.52
N PRO A 856 25.32 1.88 12.63
CA PRO A 856 24.76 0.71 13.31
C PRO A 856 25.07 -0.62 12.59
N GLU A 857 25.36 -0.58 11.30
CA GLU A 857 25.70 -1.78 10.51
C GLU A 857 27.18 -2.16 10.59
N VAL A 858 28.03 -1.29 11.16
CA VAL A 858 29.45 -1.56 11.34
C VAL A 858 29.65 -2.34 12.63
N TRP A 859 30.36 -3.47 12.53
CA TRP A 859 30.83 -4.21 13.69
C TRP A 859 32.02 -3.47 14.29
N ASP A 860 31.81 -2.77 15.40
CA ASP A 860 32.84 -1.98 16.08
C ASP A 860 32.78 -2.21 17.59
N PRO A 861 33.65 -3.08 18.15
CA PRO A 861 33.72 -3.33 19.58
C PRO A 861 34.10 -2.10 20.41
N SER A 862 34.80 -1.11 19.82
CA SER A 862 35.25 0.08 20.56
C SER A 862 34.09 0.95 21.04
N ARG A 863 32.89 0.80 20.46
CA ARG A 863 31.69 1.51 20.90
C ARG A 863 31.35 1.26 22.38
N TRP A 864 31.73 0.10 22.90
CA TRP A 864 31.45 -0.31 24.28
C TRP A 864 32.44 0.27 25.30
N GLU A 865 33.60 0.78 24.86
CA GLU A 865 34.56 1.47 25.74
C GLU A 865 33.97 2.75 26.37
N LYS A 866 32.99 3.37 25.69
CA LYS A 866 32.22 4.54 26.16
C LYS A 866 30.71 4.30 26.06
N GLY A 867 30.27 3.06 26.22
CA GLY A 867 28.88 2.66 26.04
C GLY A 867 27.91 3.51 26.84
N SER A 868 26.92 4.11 26.18
CA SER A 868 25.90 4.89 26.88
C SER A 868 24.88 3.95 27.55
N LYS A 869 24.20 4.44 28.59
CA LYS A 869 23.08 3.70 29.19
C LYS A 869 22.02 3.31 28.14
N MET A 870 21.77 4.19 27.16
CA MET A 870 20.81 3.95 26.09
C MET A 870 21.21 2.79 25.19
N MET A 871 22.51 2.59 24.94
CA MET A 871 23.04 1.44 24.19
C MET A 871 22.80 0.13 24.94
N HIS A 872 23.17 0.06 26.22
CA HIS A 872 22.90 -1.12 27.05
C HIS A 872 21.41 -1.40 27.19
N ASP A 873 20.60 -0.35 27.23
CA ASP A 873 19.14 -0.45 27.34
C ASP A 873 18.47 -0.97 26.06
N ALA A 874 19.10 -0.79 24.89
CA ALA A 874 18.60 -1.22 23.58
C ALA A 874 19.03 -2.65 23.19
N VAL A 875 20.12 -3.17 23.76
CA VAL A 875 20.62 -4.52 23.46
C VAL A 875 19.83 -5.57 24.24
N MET A 876 19.05 -6.36 23.52
CA MET A 876 18.19 -7.44 24.01
C MET A 876 18.22 -8.66 23.06
N PRO A 877 19.39 -9.28 22.84
CA PRO A 877 19.58 -10.36 21.86
C PRO A 877 18.71 -11.60 22.11
N PHE A 878 18.21 -11.77 23.34
CA PHE A 878 17.36 -12.87 23.76
C PHE A 878 16.03 -12.39 24.41
N GLY A 879 15.67 -11.12 24.23
CA GLY A 879 14.51 -10.49 24.88
C GLY A 879 14.82 -9.89 26.26
N GLY A 880 13.81 -9.29 26.91
CA GLY A 880 13.95 -8.71 28.25
C GLY A 880 13.61 -9.67 29.40
N GLY A 881 14.24 -9.48 30.56
CA GLY A 881 13.97 -10.23 31.79
C GLY A 881 15.25 -10.61 32.57
N SER A 882 15.10 -11.20 33.76
CA SER A 882 16.25 -11.54 34.64
C SER A 882 17.18 -12.65 34.11
N ARG A 883 16.95 -13.14 32.89
CA ARG A 883 17.75 -14.15 32.18
C ARG A 883 18.06 -13.72 30.73
N GLY A 884 17.70 -12.48 30.37
CA GLY A 884 17.84 -11.93 29.01
C GLY A 884 18.96 -10.89 28.87
N MET A 885 19.68 -10.62 29.98
CA MET A 885 20.98 -9.95 29.96
C MET A 885 22.07 -11.00 30.01
#